data_AF-A0A9Q1I212-F1
#
_entry.id   AF-A0A9Q1I212-F1
#
_cell.length_a   1.000
_cell.length_b   1.000
_cell.length_c   1.000
_cell.angle_alpha   90.00
_cell.angle_beta   90.00
_cell.angle_gamma   90.00
#
_symmetry.space_group_name_H-M   'P 1'
#
loop_
_entity.id
_entity.type
_entity.pdbx_description
1 polymer ?
#
loop_
_entity_poly.entity_id
_entity_poly.type
_entity_poly.pdbx_seq_one_letter_code
_entity_poly.pdbx_strand_id
1 'polypeptide(L)'
;MDGVKVEVGRFCRESFQSISAAMVKITESLLLEKGTPKANKLEQIKTLNLSKLGLSSQDLPVPLLSRLSGLEELDLSGNHLQELPPGLSLPSLRVLNCSDNDLEDVMSLAPLTALEELHLDDNLYVTVSDNYKVMFLLSNLRNLNGKNISYITKHLHSIGTAALQKRVEALWDSKFSLPDRATPEKLKSVEKEFVHEAQSRIKYGPNSLMDYTKWRLEMLAKEHLHSLVEPGEQKDPKDTKDKSGQQSSGKRKSCEPDAGRENGSPRKKTRVAEAAPAEASPRKSSRLLTSPVKEEKPLRSPRKAPAVPDSPAGIGSKAEGLRRRLREPPKDTPSPKKQPRTPNKAPAQERKVEKSTPQKMTSIKSKDPVSLQPLHVLQCHSRQDSPDDFSTQLWACAFQPPQDSCDQTSRIVATCGGESVCLIDCETGHVLKKYKVPGEEFFTLAWSSVTMSPQGGGVQRRLSVLAAGGKKGLVKLIHPRANLAYGEFRASRRALSTLSFSPHQQSVLFTGSYENKIVMWDIGGVDNDYTFKVSQLLVLETGSTPLHLGLPPFGQDTRHLLAACDEGLLCFNAQLGKGERKRTEEMEITFPVYAREEGKGEHYRTIDGLAFLTDDIVASKSHMQGSIYLWSWSRTRASKGKVVSAVILAELEWANTDTPYLSLGTCPGEGYVVCGDEKGRLWTYHLADLIKAGGKNGKVISPTEVLDWPSPVRKGLGLVDGPSINSVSMDPELQYLVALSDKNMVVVWGRGQS
;
A
#
# COMPACT_ATOMS: atom_id res chain seq x y z
N MET A 1 -40.25 47.15 -40.27
CA MET A 1 -38.94 46.65 -40.72
C MET A 1 -38.07 46.49 -39.48
N ASP A 2 -37.13 45.55 -39.54
CA ASP A 2 -36.01 45.37 -38.59
C ASP A 2 -36.40 45.02 -37.12
N GLY A 3 -35.83 44.02 -36.43
CA GLY A 3 -34.61 43.23 -36.68
C GLY A 3 -33.40 43.95 -36.08
N VAL A 4 -32.69 43.43 -35.07
CA VAL A 4 -31.99 42.14 -35.05
C VAL A 4 -31.64 41.73 -33.60
N LYS A 5 -31.51 40.41 -33.39
CA LYS A 5 -30.71 39.60 -32.42
C LYS A 5 -29.53 40.32 -31.69
N VAL A 6 -28.93 39.85 -30.58
CA VAL A 6 -29.10 38.69 -29.65
C VAL A 6 -28.22 38.97 -28.42
N GLU A 7 -28.54 38.41 -27.24
CA GLU A 7 -27.48 37.96 -26.31
C GLU A 7 -27.94 36.74 -25.48
N VAL A 8 -26.99 35.97 -24.92
CA VAL A 8 -27.23 34.70 -24.20
C VAL A 8 -26.71 34.81 -22.77
N GLY A 9 -27.61 34.79 -21.78
CA GLY A 9 -27.32 34.99 -20.37
C GLY A 9 -27.61 33.77 -19.50
N ARG A 10 -26.63 33.41 -18.66
CA ARG A 10 -26.60 32.28 -17.72
C ARG A 10 -27.89 32.09 -16.90
N PHE A 11 -28.38 30.85 -16.80
CA PHE A 11 -29.15 30.41 -15.63
C PHE A 11 -28.20 29.89 -14.54
N CYS A 12 -28.48 30.19 -13.28
CA CYS A 12 -27.58 29.93 -12.16
C CYS A 12 -27.54 28.44 -11.75
N ARG A 13 -26.35 27.97 -11.35
CA ARG A 13 -26.11 26.64 -10.75
C ARG A 13 -25.87 26.81 -9.24
N GLU A 14 -26.92 27.14 -8.50
CA GLU A 14 -26.88 27.25 -7.03
C GLU A 14 -28.14 26.62 -6.44
N SER A 15 -28.07 25.31 -6.10
CA SER A 15 -28.97 24.53 -5.22
C SER A 15 -28.77 23.01 -5.42
N PHE A 16 -27.56 22.49 -5.17
CA PHE A 16 -27.28 21.03 -5.19
C PHE A 16 -26.25 20.59 -4.13
N GLN A 17 -26.32 21.22 -2.96
CA GLN A 17 -25.84 20.66 -1.69
C GLN A 17 -27.01 20.70 -0.70
N SER A 18 -27.02 19.81 0.29
CA SER A 18 -28.16 19.53 1.18
C SER A 18 -29.38 18.90 0.49
N ILE A 19 -29.19 17.73 -0.12
CA ILE A 19 -30.16 16.63 0.06
C ILE A 19 -29.56 15.73 1.14
N SER A 20 -30.04 15.89 2.38
CA SER A 20 -29.84 14.91 3.45
C SER A 20 -30.42 13.56 3.03
N ALA A 21 -29.91 12.46 3.60
CA ALA A 21 -30.19 11.08 3.18
C ALA A 21 -31.68 10.67 3.29
N ALA A 22 -32.48 11.08 2.32
CA ALA A 22 -33.80 10.54 2.06
C ALA A 22 -33.64 9.18 1.38
N MET A 23 -33.99 8.10 2.08
CA MET A 23 -33.91 6.73 1.55
C MET A 23 -34.68 6.62 0.22
N VAL A 24 -33.97 6.42 -0.90
CA VAL A 24 -34.56 6.31 -2.23
C VAL A 24 -35.16 4.91 -2.41
N LYS A 25 -36.26 4.65 -1.71
CA LYS A 25 -37.00 3.40 -1.83
C LYS A 25 -37.46 3.22 -3.27
N ILE A 26 -37.06 2.12 -3.90
CA ILE A 26 -37.41 1.82 -5.29
C ILE A 26 -38.92 1.64 -5.40
N THR A 27 -39.54 2.43 -6.28
CA THR A 27 -40.98 2.43 -6.58
C THR A 27 -41.20 2.08 -8.05
N GLU A 28 -42.40 1.59 -8.37
CA GLU A 28 -42.78 1.28 -9.77
C GLU A 28 -42.65 2.51 -10.68
N SER A 29 -42.98 3.71 -10.19
CA SER A 29 -42.76 4.97 -10.89
C SER A 29 -41.29 5.26 -11.19
N LEU A 30 -40.37 5.00 -10.25
CA LEU A 30 -38.94 5.20 -10.45
C LEU A 30 -38.38 4.21 -11.48
N LEU A 31 -38.81 2.95 -11.43
CA LEU A 31 -38.42 1.94 -12.43
C LEU A 31 -38.91 2.31 -13.85
N LEU A 32 -40.13 2.84 -13.98
CA LEU A 32 -40.67 3.30 -15.27
C LEU A 32 -40.03 4.61 -15.77
N GLU A 33 -39.49 5.45 -14.88
CA GLU A 33 -38.71 6.66 -15.24
C GLU A 33 -37.30 6.29 -15.73
N LYS A 34 -36.62 5.39 -15.00
CA LYS A 34 -35.23 4.96 -15.23
C LYS A 34 -35.07 3.84 -16.26
N GLY A 35 -36.16 3.19 -16.63
CA GLY A 35 -36.19 2.11 -17.61
C GLY A 35 -36.25 2.59 -19.05
N THR A 36 -35.54 1.88 -19.93
CA THR A 36 -35.60 2.04 -21.39
C THR A 36 -35.95 0.71 -22.07
N PRO A 37 -36.81 0.70 -23.11
CA PRO A 37 -37.59 1.84 -23.63
C PRO A 37 -38.62 2.35 -22.60
N LYS A 38 -39.02 3.62 -22.73
CA LYS A 38 -40.07 4.21 -21.87
C LYS A 38 -41.39 3.50 -22.14
N ALA A 39 -41.84 2.71 -21.19
CA ALA A 39 -42.99 1.83 -21.29
C ALA A 39 -44.02 2.12 -20.18
N ASN A 40 -45.25 1.64 -20.37
CA ASN A 40 -46.31 1.73 -19.36
C ASN A 40 -46.40 0.45 -18.49
N LYS A 41 -45.42 -0.47 -18.62
CA LYS A 41 -45.35 -1.76 -17.92
C LYS A 41 -43.89 -2.15 -17.65
N LEU A 42 -43.61 -2.67 -16.45
CA LEU A 42 -42.28 -3.15 -16.07
C LEU A 42 -41.75 -4.28 -16.98
N GLU A 43 -42.64 -5.17 -17.43
CA GLU A 43 -42.36 -6.30 -18.35
C GLU A 43 -41.68 -5.87 -19.67
N GLN A 44 -41.81 -4.61 -20.06
CA GLN A 44 -41.34 -4.06 -21.34
C GLN A 44 -40.01 -3.30 -21.23
N ILE A 45 -39.48 -3.11 -20.02
CA ILE A 45 -38.18 -2.48 -19.79
C ILE A 45 -37.08 -3.48 -20.17
N LYS A 46 -36.17 -3.07 -21.07
CA LYS A 46 -35.02 -3.86 -21.51
C LYS A 46 -33.73 -3.47 -20.81
N THR A 47 -33.55 -2.19 -20.52
CA THR A 47 -32.34 -1.68 -19.86
C THR A 47 -32.74 -0.74 -18.73
N LEU A 48 -32.09 -0.83 -17.58
CA LEU A 48 -32.46 -0.10 -16.36
C LEU A 48 -31.23 0.45 -15.66
N ASN A 49 -31.21 1.78 -15.43
CA ASN A 49 -30.11 2.44 -14.73
C ASN A 49 -30.54 2.94 -13.33
N LEU A 50 -29.97 2.32 -12.30
CA LEU A 50 -30.14 2.65 -10.88
C LEU A 50 -28.78 3.04 -10.25
N SER A 51 -27.82 3.48 -11.07
CA SER A 51 -26.50 3.91 -10.58
C SER A 51 -26.61 5.19 -9.74
N LYS A 52 -25.74 5.31 -8.72
CA LYS A 52 -25.56 6.54 -7.93
C LYS A 52 -26.82 7.07 -7.25
N LEU A 53 -27.62 6.15 -6.71
CA LEU A 53 -28.85 6.43 -5.95
C LEU A 53 -28.68 6.23 -4.43
N GLY A 54 -27.51 5.76 -3.97
CA GLY A 54 -27.23 5.49 -2.55
C GLY A 54 -27.96 4.25 -2.01
N LEU A 55 -28.28 3.28 -2.89
CA LEU A 55 -29.09 2.11 -2.56
C LEU A 55 -28.33 1.12 -1.68
N SER A 56 -29.02 0.57 -0.67
CA SER A 56 -28.60 -0.63 0.06
C SER A 56 -29.30 -1.88 -0.47
N SER A 57 -28.84 -3.07 -0.05
CA SER A 57 -29.47 -4.35 -0.39
C SER A 57 -30.94 -4.45 0.05
N GLN A 58 -31.38 -3.67 1.05
CA GLN A 58 -32.77 -3.60 1.51
C GLN A 58 -33.66 -2.71 0.64
N ASP A 59 -33.07 -1.78 -0.13
CA ASP A 59 -33.80 -0.86 -1.02
C ASP A 59 -34.14 -1.50 -2.39
N LEU A 60 -33.74 -2.75 -2.61
CA LEU A 60 -33.99 -3.57 -3.81
C LEU A 60 -35.16 -4.58 -3.59
N PRO A 61 -36.44 -4.16 -3.70
CA PRO A 61 -37.58 -5.03 -3.45
C PRO A 61 -37.73 -6.14 -4.50
N VAL A 62 -37.30 -7.37 -4.15
CA VAL A 62 -37.40 -8.57 -5.01
C VAL A 62 -38.78 -8.77 -5.67
N PRO A 63 -39.94 -8.61 -4.97
CA PRO A 63 -41.25 -8.81 -5.60
C PRO A 63 -41.64 -7.77 -6.67
N LEU A 64 -40.94 -6.62 -6.68
CA LEU A 64 -41.12 -5.58 -7.71
C LEU A 64 -40.12 -5.78 -8.85
N LEU A 65 -38.86 -6.11 -8.52
CA LEU A 65 -37.80 -6.34 -9.50
C LEU A 65 -38.04 -7.62 -10.33
N SER A 66 -38.63 -8.67 -9.74
CA SER A 66 -38.98 -9.91 -10.46
C SER A 66 -40.06 -9.73 -11.54
N ARG A 67 -40.74 -8.57 -11.59
CA ARG A 67 -41.67 -8.18 -12.67
C ARG A 67 -40.95 -7.67 -13.92
N LEU A 68 -39.63 -7.43 -13.86
CA LEU A 68 -38.78 -6.99 -14.96
C LEU A 68 -38.33 -8.18 -15.83
N SER A 69 -39.29 -9.01 -16.26
CA SER A 69 -39.02 -10.29 -16.94
C SER A 69 -38.29 -10.15 -18.29
N GLY A 70 -38.45 -9.01 -18.97
CA GLY A 70 -37.78 -8.68 -20.24
C GLY A 70 -36.48 -7.88 -20.11
N LEU A 71 -35.94 -7.71 -18.90
CA LEU A 71 -34.74 -6.91 -18.65
C LEU A 71 -33.48 -7.65 -19.12
N GLU A 72 -32.72 -7.03 -20.01
CA GLU A 72 -31.46 -7.51 -20.59
C GLU A 72 -30.22 -6.84 -19.96
N GLU A 73 -30.31 -5.58 -19.54
CA GLU A 73 -29.20 -4.81 -18.95
C GLU A 73 -29.60 -4.11 -17.63
N LEU A 74 -28.78 -4.23 -16.60
CA LEU A 74 -28.98 -3.59 -15.29
C LEU A 74 -27.70 -2.91 -14.80
N ASP A 75 -27.78 -1.61 -14.49
CA ASP A 75 -26.69 -0.84 -13.89
C ASP A 75 -27.05 -0.42 -12.46
N LEU A 76 -26.29 -0.94 -11.50
CA LEU A 76 -26.36 -0.68 -10.06
C LEU A 76 -25.08 -0.01 -9.53
N SER A 77 -24.23 0.53 -10.41
CA SER A 77 -22.90 1.03 -9.99
C SER A 77 -22.93 2.29 -9.13
N GLY A 78 -21.92 2.47 -8.25
CA GLY A 78 -21.83 3.62 -7.35
C GLY A 78 -22.94 3.65 -6.29
N ASN A 79 -23.19 2.51 -5.63
CA ASN A 79 -24.18 2.36 -4.55
C ASN A 79 -23.53 1.65 -3.34
N HIS A 80 -24.32 1.28 -2.32
CA HIS A 80 -23.84 0.66 -1.07
C HIS A 80 -24.39 -0.77 -0.90
N LEU A 81 -24.30 -1.57 -1.97
CA LEU A 81 -24.77 -2.95 -1.96
C LEU A 81 -23.70 -3.88 -1.37
N GLN A 82 -24.00 -4.50 -0.23
CA GLN A 82 -23.17 -5.56 0.39
C GLN A 82 -23.49 -6.95 -0.20
N GLU A 83 -24.73 -7.16 -0.62
CA GLU A 83 -25.18 -8.32 -1.40
C GLU A 83 -26.29 -7.92 -2.39
N LEU A 84 -26.59 -8.77 -3.38
CA LEU A 84 -27.88 -8.70 -4.06
C LEU A 84 -28.94 -9.43 -3.22
N PRO A 85 -30.18 -8.93 -3.15
CA PRO A 85 -31.18 -9.50 -2.25
C PRO A 85 -31.55 -10.95 -2.67
N PRO A 86 -31.66 -11.89 -1.70
CA PRO A 86 -31.83 -13.30 -1.98
C PRO A 86 -33.13 -13.59 -2.74
N GLY A 87 -33.03 -14.43 -3.77
CA GLY A 87 -34.17 -14.78 -4.64
C GLY A 87 -34.44 -13.79 -5.78
N LEU A 88 -33.60 -12.77 -5.99
CA LEU A 88 -33.66 -11.92 -7.18
C LEU A 88 -33.42 -12.75 -8.45
N SER A 89 -34.49 -12.98 -9.23
CA SER A 89 -34.44 -13.68 -10.50
C SER A 89 -34.84 -12.76 -11.64
N LEU A 90 -33.93 -12.58 -12.59
CA LEU A 90 -34.10 -11.75 -13.79
C LEU A 90 -33.74 -12.62 -15.00
N PRO A 91 -34.69 -13.39 -15.56
CA PRO A 91 -34.41 -14.53 -16.44
C PRO A 91 -33.87 -14.15 -17.83
N SER A 92 -34.00 -12.89 -18.23
CA SER A 92 -33.47 -12.36 -19.50
C SER A 92 -32.20 -11.52 -19.33
N LEU A 93 -31.66 -11.39 -18.10
CA LEU A 93 -30.57 -10.45 -17.81
C LEU A 93 -29.23 -10.97 -18.36
N ARG A 94 -28.62 -10.18 -19.25
CA ARG A 94 -27.40 -10.53 -19.99
C ARG A 94 -26.21 -9.67 -19.58
N VAL A 95 -26.45 -8.41 -19.18
CA VAL A 95 -25.41 -7.48 -18.69
C VAL A 95 -25.77 -6.98 -17.30
N LEU A 96 -24.84 -7.10 -16.35
CA LEU A 96 -24.97 -6.54 -15.00
C LEU A 96 -23.73 -5.73 -14.62
N ASN A 97 -23.92 -4.50 -14.19
CA ASN A 97 -22.89 -3.66 -13.62
C ASN A 97 -23.15 -3.39 -12.13
N CYS A 98 -22.33 -3.99 -11.26
CA CYS A 98 -22.32 -3.72 -9.82
C CYS A 98 -20.98 -3.12 -9.38
N SER A 99 -20.27 -2.40 -10.27
CA SER A 99 -18.99 -1.75 -9.90
C SER A 99 -19.16 -0.62 -8.89
N ASP A 100 -18.10 -0.31 -8.15
CA ASP A 100 -18.07 0.75 -7.12
C ASP A 100 -19.23 0.59 -6.11
N ASN A 101 -19.20 -0.55 -5.41
CA ASN A 101 -20.14 -0.98 -4.38
C ASN A 101 -19.37 -1.70 -3.25
N ASP A 102 -20.07 -2.19 -2.23
CA ASP A 102 -19.48 -2.77 -1.03
C ASP A 102 -19.64 -4.31 -0.97
N LEU A 103 -19.74 -5.00 -2.12
CA LEU A 103 -20.16 -6.42 -2.18
C LEU A 103 -19.22 -7.35 -1.40
N GLU A 104 -19.78 -8.02 -0.38
CA GLU A 104 -19.09 -8.95 0.53
C GLU A 104 -19.07 -10.40 0.02
N ASP A 105 -20.17 -10.90 -0.57
CA ASP A 105 -20.23 -12.23 -1.17
C ASP A 105 -20.89 -12.23 -2.56
N VAL A 106 -20.30 -13.02 -3.45
CA VAL A 106 -20.75 -13.22 -4.83
C VAL A 106 -21.74 -14.39 -4.98
N MET A 107 -22.04 -15.16 -3.92
CA MET A 107 -23.09 -16.18 -3.97
C MET A 107 -24.46 -15.59 -4.33
N SER A 108 -24.72 -14.33 -3.97
CA SER A 108 -25.97 -13.62 -4.30
C SER A 108 -26.22 -13.46 -5.80
N LEU A 109 -25.19 -13.61 -6.64
CA LEU A 109 -25.28 -13.56 -8.11
C LEU A 109 -25.73 -14.90 -8.73
N ALA A 110 -25.63 -16.02 -8.00
CA ALA A 110 -25.89 -17.36 -8.53
C ALA A 110 -27.26 -17.57 -9.23
N PRO A 111 -28.37 -16.89 -8.83
CA PRO A 111 -29.65 -17.02 -9.55
C PRO A 111 -29.66 -16.43 -10.96
N LEU A 112 -28.70 -15.57 -11.32
CA LEU A 112 -28.68 -14.79 -12.56
C LEU A 112 -28.00 -15.54 -13.71
N THR A 113 -28.40 -16.80 -13.93
CA THR A 113 -27.74 -17.76 -14.82
C THR A 113 -27.72 -17.38 -16.31
N ALA A 114 -28.48 -16.36 -16.72
CA ALA A 114 -28.52 -15.82 -18.08
C ALA A 114 -27.38 -14.82 -18.39
N LEU A 115 -26.60 -14.38 -17.39
CA LEU A 115 -25.57 -13.36 -17.57
C LEU A 115 -24.47 -13.77 -18.56
N GLU A 116 -24.20 -12.90 -19.54
CA GLU A 116 -23.08 -12.99 -20.48
C GLU A 116 -21.95 -12.03 -20.12
N GLU A 117 -22.26 -10.89 -19.50
CA GLU A 117 -21.30 -9.87 -19.06
C GLU A 117 -21.61 -9.37 -17.63
N LEU A 118 -20.56 -9.30 -16.81
CA LEU A 118 -20.62 -8.86 -15.42
C LEU A 118 -19.46 -7.90 -15.10
N HIS A 119 -19.73 -6.81 -14.39
CA HIS A 119 -18.71 -5.88 -13.87
C HIS A 119 -18.80 -5.80 -12.34
N LEU A 120 -17.73 -6.23 -11.68
CA LEU A 120 -17.53 -6.19 -10.21
C LEU A 120 -16.37 -5.28 -9.79
N ASP A 121 -15.80 -4.49 -10.70
CA ASP A 121 -14.68 -3.60 -10.40
C ASP A 121 -14.97 -2.64 -9.23
N ASP A 122 -13.90 -2.16 -8.58
CA ASP A 122 -13.95 -1.19 -7.48
C ASP A 122 -14.69 -1.64 -6.20
N ASN A 123 -15.24 -2.87 -6.14
CA ASN A 123 -15.79 -3.46 -4.92
C ASN A 123 -14.69 -3.79 -3.89
N LEU A 124 -14.93 -3.48 -2.61
CA LEU A 124 -13.87 -3.55 -1.59
C LEU A 124 -13.52 -4.98 -1.16
N TYR A 125 -14.50 -5.88 -1.01
CA TYR A 125 -14.28 -7.20 -0.43
C TYR A 125 -13.99 -8.29 -1.47
N VAL A 126 -14.69 -8.26 -2.62
CA VAL A 126 -14.50 -9.17 -3.77
C VAL A 126 -13.01 -9.38 -4.09
N THR A 127 -12.58 -10.64 -4.11
CA THR A 127 -11.19 -11.01 -4.39
C THR A 127 -11.04 -11.71 -5.74
N VAL A 128 -9.78 -11.91 -6.16
CA VAL A 128 -9.45 -12.80 -7.29
C VAL A 128 -10.08 -14.19 -7.11
N SER A 129 -10.20 -14.70 -5.89
CA SER A 129 -10.83 -16.00 -5.62
C SER A 129 -12.34 -15.99 -5.93
N ASP A 130 -13.01 -14.86 -5.77
CA ASP A 130 -14.44 -14.69 -5.99
C ASP A 130 -14.78 -14.53 -7.47
N ASN A 131 -13.86 -13.96 -8.25
CA ASN A 131 -13.90 -14.02 -9.71
C ASN A 131 -13.98 -15.49 -10.19
N TYR A 132 -13.19 -16.40 -9.64
CA TYR A 132 -13.30 -17.83 -9.98
C TYR A 132 -14.60 -18.49 -9.47
N LYS A 133 -15.20 -18.00 -8.38
CA LYS A 133 -16.54 -18.45 -7.94
C LYS A 133 -17.61 -18.05 -8.96
N VAL A 134 -17.69 -16.78 -9.38
CA VAL A 134 -18.70 -16.34 -10.37
C VAL A 134 -18.49 -16.98 -11.74
N MET A 135 -17.24 -17.22 -12.14
CA MET A 135 -16.91 -17.97 -13.36
C MET A 135 -17.36 -19.43 -13.34
N PHE A 136 -17.62 -20.01 -12.16
CA PHE A 136 -18.20 -21.35 -12.02
C PHE A 136 -19.74 -21.31 -11.88
N LEU A 137 -20.27 -20.34 -11.12
CA LEU A 137 -21.71 -20.18 -10.90
C LEU A 137 -22.46 -19.73 -12.17
N LEU A 138 -21.87 -18.83 -12.94
CA LEU A 138 -22.49 -18.22 -14.13
C LEU A 138 -21.95 -18.89 -15.39
N SER A 139 -22.52 -20.06 -15.72
CA SER A 139 -22.08 -20.91 -16.83
C SER A 139 -22.13 -20.26 -18.22
N ASN A 140 -22.95 -19.21 -18.40
CA ASN A 140 -23.06 -18.43 -19.63
C ASN A 140 -22.10 -17.22 -19.70
N LEU A 141 -21.36 -16.92 -18.63
CA LEU A 141 -20.54 -15.70 -18.52
C LEU A 141 -19.34 -15.74 -19.47
N ARG A 142 -19.26 -14.74 -20.35
CA ARG A 142 -18.23 -14.59 -21.39
C ARG A 142 -17.25 -13.48 -21.06
N ASN A 143 -17.76 -12.40 -20.47
CA ASN A 143 -16.99 -11.21 -20.09
C ASN A 143 -17.14 -10.95 -18.58
N LEU A 144 -16.01 -10.72 -17.91
CA LEU A 144 -15.95 -10.29 -16.51
C LEU A 144 -15.00 -9.09 -16.42
N ASN A 145 -15.48 -7.96 -15.88
CA ASN A 145 -14.70 -6.72 -15.72
C ASN A 145 -14.03 -6.28 -17.04
N GLY A 146 -14.81 -6.32 -18.13
CA GLY A 146 -14.36 -6.03 -19.50
C GLY A 146 -13.38 -7.05 -20.13
N LYS A 147 -13.02 -8.14 -19.44
CA LYS A 147 -12.10 -9.18 -19.96
C LYS A 147 -12.84 -10.44 -20.39
N ASN A 148 -12.48 -10.99 -21.54
CA ASN A 148 -13.06 -12.24 -22.02
C ASN A 148 -12.48 -13.45 -21.26
N ILE A 149 -13.33 -14.14 -20.50
CA ILE A 149 -12.95 -15.25 -19.61
C ILE A 149 -13.13 -16.64 -20.26
N SER A 150 -13.69 -16.71 -21.47
CA SER A 150 -14.19 -17.95 -22.10
C SER A 150 -13.17 -19.11 -22.17
N TYR A 151 -11.87 -18.81 -22.27
CA TYR A 151 -10.81 -19.81 -22.23
C TYR A 151 -10.58 -20.37 -20.82
N ILE A 152 -10.50 -19.48 -19.83
CA ILE A 152 -10.25 -19.82 -18.43
C ILE A 152 -11.45 -20.58 -17.86
N THR A 153 -12.69 -20.14 -18.14
CA THR A 153 -13.93 -20.84 -17.76
C THR A 153 -13.94 -22.28 -18.25
N LYS A 154 -13.54 -22.53 -19.51
CA LYS A 154 -13.44 -23.90 -20.06
C LYS A 154 -12.37 -24.75 -19.37
N HIS A 155 -11.21 -24.17 -19.04
CA HIS A 155 -10.15 -24.88 -18.31
C HIS A 155 -10.57 -25.22 -16.87
N LEU A 156 -11.23 -24.28 -16.18
CA LEU A 156 -11.72 -24.41 -14.81
C LEU A 156 -12.71 -25.58 -14.69
N HIS A 157 -13.71 -25.63 -15.57
CA HIS A 157 -14.72 -26.68 -15.59
C HIS A 157 -14.18 -28.04 -16.04
N SER A 158 -13.34 -28.09 -17.07
CA SER A 158 -12.88 -29.38 -17.64
C SER A 158 -11.76 -30.05 -16.84
N ILE A 159 -10.76 -29.30 -16.40
CA ILE A 159 -9.55 -29.85 -15.77
C ILE A 159 -9.58 -29.64 -14.25
N GLY A 160 -9.94 -28.43 -13.79
CA GLY A 160 -10.01 -28.12 -12.36
C GLY A 160 -11.04 -28.99 -11.62
N THR A 161 -12.29 -28.98 -12.08
CA THR A 161 -13.39 -29.74 -11.45
C THR A 161 -13.13 -31.25 -11.48
N ALA A 162 -12.74 -31.82 -12.62
CA ALA A 162 -12.49 -33.27 -12.74
C ALA A 162 -11.28 -33.75 -11.90
N ALA A 163 -10.25 -32.91 -11.72
CA ALA A 163 -9.10 -33.21 -10.88
C ALA A 163 -9.41 -33.09 -9.37
N LEU A 164 -10.33 -32.20 -8.99
CA LEU A 164 -10.82 -32.06 -7.61
C LEU A 164 -11.80 -33.19 -7.26
N GLN A 165 -12.77 -33.49 -8.12
CA GLN A 165 -13.78 -34.52 -7.92
C GLN A 165 -13.15 -35.89 -7.61
N LYS A 166 -12.19 -36.34 -8.44
CA LYS A 166 -11.45 -37.60 -8.21
C LYS A 166 -10.68 -37.65 -6.90
N ARG A 167 -10.34 -36.50 -6.30
CA ARG A 167 -9.67 -36.43 -4.99
C ARG A 167 -10.68 -36.46 -3.84
N VAL A 168 -11.89 -35.94 -4.05
CA VAL A 168 -13.02 -36.04 -3.10
C VAL A 168 -13.52 -37.48 -3.05
N GLU A 169 -13.76 -38.10 -4.20
CA GLU A 169 -14.13 -39.52 -4.34
C GLU A 169 -13.11 -40.44 -3.66
N ALA A 170 -11.82 -40.32 -3.99
CA ALA A 170 -10.76 -41.12 -3.37
C ALA A 170 -10.53 -40.83 -1.87
N LEU A 171 -10.96 -39.67 -1.35
CA LEU A 171 -10.92 -39.36 0.08
C LEU A 171 -12.13 -39.95 0.82
N TRP A 172 -13.30 -40.02 0.17
CA TRP A 172 -14.46 -40.75 0.66
C TRP A 172 -14.15 -42.25 0.76
N ASP A 173 -13.80 -42.90 -0.36
CA ASP A 173 -13.52 -44.34 -0.44
C ASP A 173 -12.44 -44.82 0.55
N SER A 174 -11.50 -43.95 0.91
CA SER A 174 -10.40 -44.26 1.83
C SER A 174 -10.75 -44.14 3.32
N LYS A 175 -11.82 -43.42 3.70
CA LYS A 175 -12.02 -42.96 5.09
C LYS A 175 -13.48 -42.90 5.58
N PHE A 176 -14.46 -42.88 4.68
CA PHE A 176 -15.86 -42.64 5.00
C PHE A 176 -16.76 -43.74 4.42
N SER A 177 -17.89 -43.98 5.06
CA SER A 177 -18.93 -44.90 4.61
C SER A 177 -20.31 -44.39 5.03
N LEU A 178 -21.35 -44.84 4.32
CA LEU A 178 -22.73 -44.54 4.70
C LEU A 178 -23.11 -45.29 5.99
N PRO A 179 -23.69 -44.62 7.01
CA PRO A 179 -24.12 -45.29 8.23
C PRO A 179 -25.33 -46.23 7.98
N ASP A 180 -25.30 -47.44 8.54
CA ASP A 180 -26.33 -48.49 8.40
C ASP A 180 -27.77 -48.06 8.77
N ARG A 181 -27.92 -46.93 9.46
CA ARG A 181 -29.21 -46.25 9.67
C ARG A 181 -29.07 -44.75 9.42
N ALA A 182 -29.39 -44.36 8.18
CA ALA A 182 -29.45 -42.97 7.72
C ALA A 182 -30.54 -42.17 8.47
N THR A 183 -30.15 -41.57 9.59
CA THR A 183 -30.92 -40.55 10.31
C THR A 183 -30.39 -39.17 9.89
N PRO A 184 -31.24 -38.15 9.64
CA PRO A 184 -30.80 -36.86 9.08
C PRO A 184 -29.70 -36.16 9.91
N GLU A 185 -29.73 -36.34 11.23
CA GLU A 185 -28.75 -35.79 12.17
C GLU A 185 -27.36 -36.43 12.00
N LYS A 186 -27.30 -37.76 11.80
CA LYS A 186 -26.05 -38.47 11.56
C LYS A 186 -25.48 -38.15 10.17
N LEU A 187 -26.34 -38.02 9.17
CA LEU A 187 -25.94 -37.57 7.83
C LEU A 187 -25.29 -36.18 7.88
N LYS A 188 -25.90 -35.20 8.57
CA LYS A 188 -25.30 -33.87 8.78
C LYS A 188 -24.01 -33.88 9.61
N SER A 189 -23.80 -34.88 10.46
CA SER A 189 -22.53 -35.06 11.18
C SER A 189 -21.44 -35.57 10.24
N VAL A 190 -21.72 -36.59 9.44
CA VAL A 190 -20.79 -37.14 8.44
C VAL A 190 -20.46 -36.11 7.35
N GLU A 191 -21.45 -35.32 6.91
CA GLU A 191 -21.26 -34.20 5.98
C GLU A 191 -20.22 -33.20 6.50
N LYS A 192 -20.36 -32.74 7.75
CA LYS A 192 -19.43 -31.78 8.36
C LYS A 192 -18.02 -32.34 8.51
N GLU A 193 -17.89 -33.60 8.94
CA GLU A 193 -16.59 -34.25 9.10
C GLU A 193 -15.89 -34.48 7.75
N PHE A 194 -16.64 -34.90 6.73
CA PHE A 194 -16.15 -35.10 5.37
C PHE A 194 -15.72 -33.79 4.71
N VAL A 195 -16.53 -32.72 4.80
CA VAL A 195 -16.16 -31.38 4.31
C VAL A 195 -14.90 -30.86 5.00
N HIS A 196 -14.78 -31.02 6.32
CA HIS A 196 -13.61 -30.57 7.07
C HIS A 196 -12.33 -31.34 6.68
N GLU A 197 -12.39 -32.67 6.58
CA GLU A 197 -11.25 -33.51 6.17
C GLU A 197 -10.87 -33.30 4.69
N ALA A 198 -11.84 -33.03 3.82
CA ALA A 198 -11.59 -32.64 2.43
C ALA A 198 -10.85 -31.29 2.33
N GLN A 199 -11.35 -30.26 3.03
CA GLN A 199 -10.73 -28.92 3.06
C GLN A 199 -9.35 -28.92 3.75
N SER A 200 -9.11 -29.80 4.73
CA SER A 200 -7.82 -29.87 5.44
C SER A 200 -6.72 -30.56 4.60
N ARG A 201 -7.07 -31.64 3.89
CA ARG A 201 -6.10 -32.49 3.17
C ARG A 201 -5.93 -32.13 1.69
N ILE A 202 -6.99 -31.75 0.99
CA ILE A 202 -6.93 -31.58 -0.47
C ILE A 202 -6.46 -30.16 -0.80
N LYS A 203 -5.14 -30.01 -0.95
CA LYS A 203 -4.54 -28.79 -1.49
C LYS A 203 -4.33 -28.91 -3.00
N TYR A 204 -4.89 -27.98 -3.75
CA TYR A 204 -4.85 -27.95 -5.22
C TYR A 204 -4.90 -26.50 -5.72
N GLY A 205 -4.15 -26.21 -6.80
CA GLY A 205 -3.96 -24.86 -7.34
C GLY A 205 -2.91 -24.02 -6.60
N PRO A 206 -2.63 -22.79 -7.08
CA PRO A 206 -1.75 -21.83 -6.42
C PRO A 206 -2.39 -21.25 -5.15
N ASN A 207 -1.57 -20.73 -4.23
CA ASN A 207 -2.02 -20.22 -2.93
C ASN A 207 -3.08 -19.11 -3.01
N SER A 208 -3.10 -18.32 -4.10
CA SER A 208 -4.09 -17.27 -4.35
C SER A 208 -5.52 -17.79 -4.60
N LEU A 209 -5.69 -19.09 -4.84
CA LEU A 209 -6.98 -19.75 -5.11
C LEU A 209 -7.40 -20.74 -4.01
N MET A 210 -6.75 -20.71 -2.84
CA MET A 210 -7.06 -21.65 -1.76
C MET A 210 -8.52 -21.60 -1.32
N ASP A 211 -9.14 -20.41 -1.27
CA ASP A 211 -10.49 -20.25 -0.76
C ASP A 211 -11.55 -20.67 -1.80
N TYR A 212 -11.31 -20.43 -3.09
CA TYR A 212 -12.05 -21.07 -4.18
C TYR A 212 -11.93 -22.60 -4.12
N THR A 213 -10.73 -23.13 -3.91
CA THR A 213 -10.51 -24.59 -3.79
C THR A 213 -11.27 -25.17 -2.58
N LYS A 214 -11.21 -24.55 -1.40
CA LYS A 214 -11.99 -24.97 -0.21
C LYS A 214 -13.50 -24.95 -0.47
N TRP A 215 -14.00 -23.89 -1.10
CA TRP A 215 -15.40 -23.71 -1.45
C TRP A 215 -15.87 -24.76 -2.47
N ARG A 216 -15.10 -25.01 -3.54
CA ARG A 216 -15.45 -26.04 -4.52
C ARG A 216 -15.33 -27.46 -3.94
N LEU A 217 -14.41 -27.70 -3.00
CA LEU A 217 -14.33 -28.97 -2.26
C LEU A 217 -15.56 -29.19 -1.37
N GLU A 218 -16.07 -28.16 -0.70
CA GLU A 218 -17.31 -28.25 0.07
C GLU A 218 -18.52 -28.54 -0.82
N MET A 219 -18.64 -27.86 -1.96
CA MET A 219 -19.69 -28.14 -2.94
C MET A 219 -19.59 -29.57 -3.50
N LEU A 220 -18.40 -30.02 -3.91
CA LEU A 220 -18.16 -31.40 -4.37
C LEU A 220 -18.47 -32.45 -3.31
N ALA A 221 -18.12 -32.20 -2.03
CA ALA A 221 -18.40 -33.11 -0.93
C ALA A 221 -19.91 -33.26 -0.69
N LYS A 222 -20.66 -32.15 -0.77
CA LYS A 222 -22.14 -32.13 -0.67
C LYS A 222 -22.81 -32.79 -1.88
N GLU A 223 -22.35 -32.49 -3.10
CA GLU A 223 -22.78 -33.13 -4.36
C GLU A 223 -22.60 -34.66 -4.30
N HIS A 224 -21.42 -35.11 -3.85
CA HIS A 224 -21.11 -36.54 -3.71
C HIS A 224 -21.97 -37.22 -2.64
N LEU A 225 -22.12 -36.62 -1.46
CA LEU A 225 -22.96 -37.17 -0.39
C LEU A 225 -24.44 -37.26 -0.82
N HIS A 226 -24.96 -36.25 -1.52
CA HIS A 226 -26.32 -36.26 -2.04
C HIS A 226 -26.52 -37.38 -3.09
N SER A 227 -25.55 -37.58 -3.99
CA SER A 227 -25.56 -38.66 -4.99
C SER A 227 -25.48 -40.06 -4.38
N LEU A 228 -25.04 -40.19 -3.12
CA LEU A 228 -24.99 -41.45 -2.37
C LEU A 228 -26.25 -41.72 -1.54
N VAL A 229 -27.06 -40.68 -1.26
CA VAL A 229 -28.30 -40.79 -0.48
C VAL A 229 -29.53 -40.93 -1.40
N GLU A 230 -29.55 -40.26 -2.55
CA GLU A 230 -30.65 -40.33 -3.52
C GLU A 230 -30.19 -40.87 -4.89
N PRO A 231 -30.18 -42.20 -5.09
CA PRO A 231 -29.90 -42.79 -6.40
C PRO A 231 -31.13 -42.71 -7.32
N GLY A 232 -31.34 -41.56 -7.97
CA GLY A 232 -32.53 -41.28 -8.80
C GLY A 232 -32.27 -40.53 -10.12
N GLU A 233 -32.94 -41.00 -11.18
CA GLU A 233 -33.14 -40.36 -12.51
C GLU A 233 -31.91 -39.74 -13.23
N GLN A 234 -31.16 -40.59 -13.94
CA GLN A 234 -30.44 -40.13 -15.14
C GLN A 234 -31.46 -39.72 -16.22
N LYS A 235 -31.41 -38.46 -16.67
CA LYS A 235 -32.15 -38.00 -17.86
C LYS A 235 -31.31 -38.22 -19.10
N ASP A 236 -31.69 -39.22 -19.91
CA ASP A 236 -31.08 -39.48 -21.22
C ASP A 236 -31.17 -38.25 -22.14
N PRO A 237 -30.06 -37.78 -22.74
CA PRO A 237 -30.10 -36.85 -23.85
C PRO A 237 -30.74 -37.51 -25.07
N LYS A 238 -31.86 -36.97 -25.56
CA LYS A 238 -32.53 -37.50 -26.76
C LYS A 238 -31.63 -37.41 -27.99
N ASP A 239 -31.61 -38.49 -28.78
CA ASP A 239 -30.97 -38.55 -30.09
C ASP A 239 -31.42 -37.42 -31.02
N THR A 240 -30.45 -36.72 -31.60
CA THR A 240 -30.56 -36.17 -32.96
C THR A 240 -29.45 -36.77 -33.82
N LYS A 241 -29.83 -37.71 -34.69
CA LYS A 241 -28.94 -38.33 -35.68
C LYS A 241 -28.44 -37.29 -36.68
N ASP A 242 -27.16 -37.35 -37.05
CA ASP A 242 -26.86 -37.86 -38.39
C ASP A 242 -25.41 -38.36 -38.59
N LYS A 243 -25.27 -39.34 -39.48
CA LYS A 243 -24.13 -39.69 -40.37
C LYS A 243 -22.70 -39.42 -39.86
N SER A 244 -21.93 -40.44 -39.43
CA SER A 244 -21.25 -41.49 -40.24
C SER A 244 -19.76 -41.17 -40.47
N GLY A 245 -18.83 -42.10 -40.27
CA GLY A 245 -18.96 -43.47 -39.77
C GLY A 245 -17.61 -44.19 -39.74
N GLN A 246 -17.62 -45.52 -39.56
CA GLN A 246 -16.58 -46.51 -39.93
C GLN A 246 -15.11 -46.24 -39.50
N GLN A 247 -14.38 -47.15 -38.83
CA GLN A 247 -14.52 -48.61 -38.77
C GLN A 247 -13.91 -49.22 -37.46
N SER A 248 -14.47 -50.36 -37.07
CA SER A 248 -13.86 -51.60 -36.52
C SER A 248 -12.33 -51.65 -36.24
N SER A 249 -11.80 -52.47 -35.32
CA SER A 249 -12.31 -53.40 -34.27
C SER A 249 -11.10 -53.87 -33.42
N GLY A 250 -11.17 -54.63 -32.31
CA GLY A 250 -12.25 -55.21 -31.51
C GLY A 250 -11.69 -56.27 -30.51
N LYS A 251 -12.54 -56.80 -29.60
CA LYS A 251 -12.32 -57.95 -28.67
C LYS A 251 -11.08 -57.88 -27.75
N ARG A 252 -11.24 -57.61 -26.44
CA ARG A 252 -11.56 -58.60 -25.37
C ARG A 252 -10.70 -59.87 -25.35
N LYS A 253 -9.82 -60.00 -24.34
CA LYS A 253 -10.01 -60.95 -23.21
C LYS A 253 -9.02 -60.71 -22.05
N SER A 254 -9.34 -61.30 -20.89
CA SER A 254 -8.59 -61.29 -19.63
C SER A 254 -7.68 -62.52 -19.47
N CYS A 255 -6.64 -62.42 -18.62
CA CYS A 255 -6.49 -63.22 -17.39
C CYS A 255 -5.16 -62.90 -16.65
N GLU A 256 -5.15 -63.17 -15.34
CA GLU A 256 -3.96 -63.24 -14.45
C GLU A 256 -3.50 -64.72 -14.33
N PRO A 257 -2.54 -65.12 -13.45
CA PRO A 257 -1.39 -64.41 -12.84
C PRO A 257 -0.05 -65.20 -12.99
N ASP A 258 1.01 -64.68 -12.35
CA ASP A 258 1.87 -65.36 -11.33
C ASP A 258 3.41 -65.22 -11.51
N ALA A 259 4.14 -65.58 -10.45
CA ALA A 259 5.53 -65.25 -10.12
C ALA A 259 6.64 -65.81 -11.05
N GLY A 260 7.86 -65.26 -11.06
CA GLY A 260 8.39 -64.11 -10.30
C GLY A 260 9.92 -64.23 -10.05
N ARG A 261 10.44 -63.44 -9.07
CA ARG A 261 11.87 -63.35 -8.64
C ARG A 261 12.82 -62.68 -9.67
N GLU A 262 13.87 -61.94 -9.31
CA GLU A 262 14.40 -61.42 -8.03
C GLU A 262 15.41 -60.27 -8.33
N ASN A 263 15.95 -59.44 -7.42
CA ASN A 263 15.83 -59.27 -5.95
C ASN A 263 15.82 -57.73 -5.66
N GLY A 264 16.77 -57.18 -4.86
CA GLY A 264 17.28 -55.81 -5.02
C GLY A 264 16.94 -54.74 -3.98
N SER A 265 16.26 -55.07 -2.88
CA SER A 265 16.17 -54.18 -1.69
C SER A 265 17.52 -54.17 -0.90
N PRO A 266 17.84 -53.20 0.00
CA PRO A 266 16.89 -52.59 0.95
C PRO A 266 17.10 -51.12 1.45
N ARG A 267 15.98 -50.53 1.92
CA ARG A 267 15.79 -49.80 3.21
C ARG A 267 17.07 -49.45 4.00
N LYS A 268 17.34 -48.19 4.41
CA LYS A 268 16.75 -47.39 5.54
C LYS A 268 17.64 -46.10 5.69
N LYS A 269 17.41 -45.08 6.54
CA LYS A 269 16.58 -44.90 7.74
C LYS A 269 16.30 -43.40 7.98
N THR A 270 15.27 -43.06 8.74
CA THR A 270 15.05 -41.72 9.32
C THR A 270 16.15 -41.31 10.30
N ARG A 271 16.40 -40.01 10.45
CA ARG A 271 17.03 -39.43 11.66
C ARG A 271 16.32 -38.13 12.06
N VAL A 272 16.02 -38.00 13.35
CA VAL A 272 15.50 -36.78 13.99
C VAL A 272 16.65 -35.82 14.28
N ALA A 273 16.41 -34.52 14.17
CA ALA A 273 17.23 -33.47 14.74
C ALA A 273 16.30 -32.39 15.32
N GLU A 274 16.51 -32.03 16.59
CA GLU A 274 15.78 -30.96 17.27
C GLU A 274 16.33 -29.59 16.85
N ALA A 275 15.48 -28.56 16.86
CA ALA A 275 15.87 -27.18 16.55
C ALA A 275 15.64 -26.29 17.78
N ALA A 276 16.74 -25.87 18.41
CA ALA A 276 16.75 -24.85 19.45
C ALA A 276 16.57 -23.43 18.83
N PRO A 277 16.16 -22.41 19.60
CA PRO A 277 15.63 -21.16 19.05
C PRO A 277 16.70 -20.24 18.44
N ALA A 278 16.28 -19.44 17.45
CA ALA A 278 17.10 -18.40 16.85
C ALA A 278 16.84 -17.04 17.52
N GLU A 279 17.72 -16.61 18.42
CA GLU A 279 17.77 -15.21 18.87
C GLU A 279 18.51 -14.34 17.84
N ALA A 280 17.81 -13.38 17.24
CA ALA A 280 18.41 -12.26 16.49
C ALA A 280 17.41 -11.10 16.30
N SER A 281 17.23 -10.27 17.33
CA SER A 281 16.51 -8.98 17.24
C SER A 281 17.52 -7.83 17.45
N PRO A 282 17.47 -6.72 16.68
CA PRO A 282 18.54 -5.72 16.62
C PRO A 282 18.54 -4.71 17.79
N ARG A 283 18.40 -5.18 19.04
CA ARG A 283 18.63 -4.38 20.26
C ARG A 283 19.32 -5.22 21.36
N LYS A 284 20.64 -5.06 21.49
CA LYS A 284 21.40 -5.21 22.76
C LYS A 284 22.86 -4.77 22.61
N SER A 285 23.29 -3.86 23.49
CA SER A 285 24.68 -3.50 23.76
C SER A 285 24.86 -3.32 25.28
N SER A 286 26.10 -3.11 25.75
CA SER A 286 26.53 -3.18 27.17
C SER A 286 26.50 -4.61 27.76
N ARG A 287 27.36 -5.00 28.72
CA ARG A 287 28.13 -4.19 29.70
C ARG A 287 29.64 -4.48 29.75
N LEU A 288 30.35 -3.50 30.28
CA LEU A 288 31.70 -3.62 30.84
C LEU A 288 31.71 -4.38 32.18
N LEU A 289 32.78 -5.13 32.46
CA LEU A 289 33.30 -5.42 33.80
C LEU A 289 34.84 -5.55 33.73
N THR A 290 35.53 -5.41 34.86
CA THR A 290 36.92 -4.89 34.89
C THR A 290 38.00 -5.85 35.40
N SER A 291 39.07 -6.03 34.60
CA SER A 291 40.47 -6.33 35.04
C SER A 291 40.73 -7.72 35.73
N PRO A 292 41.99 -8.19 35.93
CA PRO A 292 43.28 -7.51 35.74
C PRO A 292 44.42 -8.29 35.00
N VAL A 293 45.47 -7.52 34.71
CA VAL A 293 46.89 -7.80 34.43
C VAL A 293 47.43 -9.25 34.53
N LYS A 294 48.20 -9.66 33.51
CA LYS A 294 49.48 -10.41 33.68
C LYS A 294 50.46 -10.16 32.52
N GLU A 295 51.75 -10.32 32.80
CA GLU A 295 52.87 -10.05 31.87
C GLU A 295 53.37 -11.31 31.17
N GLU A 296 53.99 -11.18 29.98
CA GLU A 296 55.35 -11.69 29.68
C GLU A 296 55.85 -11.28 28.27
N LYS A 297 57.13 -11.53 27.96
CA LYS A 297 57.86 -11.22 26.70
C LYS A 297 58.76 -12.42 26.32
N PRO A 298 59.67 -12.32 25.32
CA PRO A 298 59.47 -12.37 23.86
C PRO A 298 60.29 -13.52 23.20
N LEU A 299 60.42 -13.60 21.86
CA LEU A 299 61.70 -13.81 21.12
C LEU A 299 61.58 -14.05 19.58
N ARG A 300 62.41 -13.32 18.80
CA ARG A 300 63.12 -13.62 17.51
C ARG A 300 62.44 -14.50 16.42
N SER A 301 62.16 -14.04 15.17
CA SER A 301 63.00 -13.49 14.04
C SER A 301 63.63 -14.56 13.10
N PRO A 302 64.17 -14.30 11.87
CA PRO A 302 64.45 -13.01 11.20
C PRO A 302 64.32 -12.89 9.63
N ARG A 303 64.45 -11.64 9.11
CA ARG A 303 64.95 -11.22 7.75
C ARG A 303 64.04 -11.53 6.52
N LYS A 304 64.13 -10.80 5.38
CA LYS A 304 65.29 -10.10 4.74
C LYS A 304 64.84 -8.88 3.89
N ALA A 305 65.70 -7.86 3.70
CA ALA A 305 65.53 -6.71 2.79
C ALA A 305 66.88 -6.15 2.29
N PRO A 306 66.92 -5.53 1.10
CA PRO A 306 67.44 -4.15 0.87
C PRO A 306 66.63 -3.38 -0.23
N ALA A 307 66.84 -2.11 -0.63
CA ALA A 307 67.42 -0.86 -0.07
C ALA A 307 67.07 0.34 -1.02
N VAL A 308 67.71 1.51 -0.88
CA VAL A 308 67.62 2.71 -1.77
C VAL A 308 69.06 3.24 -2.05
N PRO A 309 69.33 4.09 -3.08
CA PRO A 309 69.49 5.56 -2.88
C PRO A 309 69.12 6.39 -4.17
N ASP A 310 69.13 7.72 -4.35
CA ASP A 310 69.14 8.99 -3.61
C ASP A 310 68.96 10.15 -4.65
N SER A 311 69.06 11.43 -4.24
CA SER A 311 68.88 12.63 -5.10
C SER A 311 70.18 13.27 -5.63
N PRO A 312 70.09 14.24 -6.58
CA PRO A 312 70.93 15.45 -6.49
C PRO A 312 70.20 16.76 -6.85
N ALA A 313 70.87 17.92 -6.72
CA ALA A 313 70.30 19.25 -6.98
C ALA A 313 71.32 20.27 -7.54
N GLY A 314 70.84 21.32 -8.24
CA GLY A 314 71.51 22.62 -8.41
C GLY A 314 72.00 23.03 -9.81
N ILE A 315 72.17 24.37 -10.00
CA ILE A 315 72.83 25.08 -11.14
C ILE A 315 72.02 25.09 -12.47
N GLY A 316 71.95 26.17 -13.30
CA GLY A 316 72.29 27.59 -13.07
C GLY A 316 72.50 28.50 -14.33
N SER A 317 71.72 29.58 -14.44
CA SER A 317 71.98 30.88 -15.16
C SER A 317 71.72 31.10 -16.68
N LYS A 318 71.41 32.38 -17.03
CA LYS A 318 71.30 33.09 -18.35
C LYS A 318 70.08 32.71 -19.24
N ALA A 319 69.10 33.56 -19.63
CA ALA A 319 69.01 34.96 -20.15
C ALA A 319 69.34 35.08 -21.66
N GLU A 320 68.61 35.75 -22.58
CA GLU A 320 67.48 36.74 -22.59
C GLU A 320 66.39 36.34 -23.66
N GLY A 321 65.24 37.00 -23.90
CA GLY A 321 64.57 38.17 -23.28
C GLY A 321 64.23 39.33 -24.25
N LEU A 322 62.94 39.63 -24.56
CA LEU A 322 62.49 40.85 -25.30
C LEU A 322 60.95 41.14 -25.23
N ARG A 323 60.55 42.39 -24.90
CA ARG A 323 59.27 43.12 -25.26
C ARG A 323 57.88 42.50 -24.87
N ARG A 324 56.80 43.27 -24.62
CA ARG A 324 56.55 44.62 -24.03
C ARG A 324 55.02 44.79 -23.79
N ARG A 325 54.63 45.20 -22.56
CA ARG A 325 53.43 45.96 -22.09
C ARG A 325 52.23 46.17 -23.06
N LEU A 326 50.98 45.76 -22.72
CA LEU A 326 50.01 46.33 -21.74
C LEU A 326 49.41 47.71 -22.10
N ARG A 327 48.09 47.77 -22.38
CA ARG A 327 47.07 48.58 -21.64
C ARG A 327 45.63 48.54 -22.21
N GLU A 328 44.66 48.68 -21.31
CA GLU A 328 43.24 49.08 -21.52
C GLU A 328 43.07 50.60 -21.19
N PRO A 329 41.84 51.15 -21.02
CA PRO A 329 40.78 51.41 -21.99
C PRO A 329 40.39 52.93 -22.01
N PRO A 330 39.25 53.32 -22.63
CA PRO A 330 38.47 54.46 -22.10
C PRO A 330 36.95 54.23 -22.08
N LYS A 331 36.21 55.16 -21.44
CA LYS A 331 34.73 55.29 -21.47
C LYS A 331 34.35 56.53 -22.31
N ASP A 332 33.14 56.54 -22.89
CA ASP A 332 32.09 57.56 -22.60
C ASP A 332 30.81 57.36 -23.46
N THR A 333 29.77 58.17 -23.16
CA THR A 333 28.37 58.11 -23.68
C THR A 333 28.12 59.24 -24.72
N PRO A 334 27.00 59.35 -25.50
CA PRO A 334 25.61 58.92 -25.22
C PRO A 334 24.74 58.41 -26.42
N SER A 335 23.42 58.32 -26.23
CA SER A 335 22.37 57.81 -27.16
C SER A 335 21.85 58.86 -28.18
N PRO A 336 21.10 58.49 -29.27
CA PRO A 336 19.62 58.35 -29.15
C PRO A 336 18.84 57.45 -30.16
N LYS A 337 17.64 57.01 -29.71
CA LYS A 337 16.35 56.72 -30.42
C LYS A 337 16.30 56.49 -31.96
N LYS A 338 15.71 55.35 -32.39
CA LYS A 338 14.47 55.28 -33.22
C LYS A 338 13.95 53.84 -33.49
N GLN A 339 12.63 53.69 -33.53
CA GLN A 339 11.85 52.58 -34.15
C GLN A 339 11.12 53.16 -35.41
N PRO A 340 10.19 52.47 -36.12
CA PRO A 340 9.92 51.02 -36.30
C PRO A 340 9.86 50.60 -37.79
N ARG A 341 9.63 49.30 -38.09
CA ARG A 341 8.73 48.86 -39.20
C ARG A 341 8.41 47.35 -39.16
N THR A 342 7.14 47.02 -39.41
CA THR A 342 6.58 45.67 -39.67
C THR A 342 5.96 45.65 -41.07
N PRO A 343 5.71 44.48 -41.71
CA PRO A 343 4.32 43.96 -41.68
C PRO A 343 4.12 42.42 -41.80
N ASN A 344 2.95 41.95 -41.34
CA ASN A 344 2.19 40.73 -41.72
C ASN A 344 2.83 39.32 -41.54
N LYS A 345 2.23 38.35 -40.81
CA LYS A 345 0.89 37.67 -40.92
C LYS A 345 0.82 36.70 -42.12
N ALA A 346 0.30 35.46 -42.03
CA ALA A 346 -0.23 34.61 -40.93
C ALA A 346 -0.56 33.20 -41.54
N PRO A 347 -1.27 32.26 -40.86
CA PRO A 347 -1.11 31.68 -39.53
C PRO A 347 -0.88 30.14 -39.55
N ALA A 348 -0.55 29.53 -38.40
CA ALA A 348 -0.74 28.10 -38.13
C ALA A 348 -1.43 27.91 -36.76
N GLN A 349 -2.18 26.81 -36.57
CA GLN A 349 -2.97 26.57 -35.36
C GLN A 349 -2.18 25.77 -34.32
N GLU A 350 -1.95 26.33 -33.13
CA GLU A 350 -1.56 25.57 -31.94
C GLU A 350 -2.73 25.47 -30.95
N ARG A 351 -2.93 24.28 -30.39
CA ARG A 351 -3.97 24.02 -29.38
C ARG A 351 -3.53 24.57 -28.03
N LYS A 352 -4.40 25.31 -27.34
CA LYS A 352 -4.17 25.72 -25.96
C LYS A 352 -4.05 24.48 -25.07
N VAL A 353 -2.87 24.27 -24.48
CA VAL A 353 -2.75 23.48 -23.24
C VAL A 353 -3.15 24.39 -22.10
N GLU A 354 -4.20 24.02 -21.35
CA GLU A 354 -4.58 24.77 -20.15
C GLU A 354 -3.53 24.58 -19.07
N LYS A 355 -2.95 25.69 -18.60
CA LYS A 355 -2.00 25.68 -17.49
C LYS A 355 -2.77 25.54 -16.20
N SER A 356 -2.81 24.33 -15.64
CA SER A 356 -3.20 24.13 -14.25
C SER A 356 -2.30 24.98 -13.34
N THR A 357 -2.92 25.82 -12.52
CA THR A 357 -2.21 26.64 -11.54
C THR A 357 -1.82 25.79 -10.33
N PRO A 358 -0.55 25.83 -9.87
CA PRO A 358 -0.17 25.14 -8.64
C PRO A 358 -0.85 25.79 -7.44
N GLN A 359 -1.53 24.98 -6.62
CA GLN A 359 -2.19 25.44 -5.41
C GLN A 359 -1.14 25.91 -4.38
N LYS A 360 -1.12 27.22 -4.09
CA LYS A 360 -0.45 27.74 -2.89
C LYS A 360 -1.37 27.55 -1.69
N MET A 361 -1.04 26.62 -0.79
CA MET A 361 -1.75 26.56 0.49
C MET A 361 -1.34 27.75 1.36
N THR A 362 -2.30 28.64 1.67
CA THR A 362 -2.06 29.89 2.43
C THR A 362 -3.13 30.14 3.49
N SER A 363 -3.45 29.10 4.26
CA SER A 363 -4.10 29.21 5.57
C SER A 363 -4.03 27.86 6.29
N ILE A 364 -3.73 27.87 7.59
CA ILE A 364 -3.98 26.75 8.50
C ILE A 364 -5.45 26.84 8.92
N LYS A 365 -6.20 25.73 8.92
CA LYS A 365 -7.65 25.78 9.10
C LYS A 365 -8.06 26.11 10.53
N SER A 366 -7.48 25.42 11.51
CA SER A 366 -7.76 25.64 12.93
C SER A 366 -6.94 26.77 13.58
N LYS A 367 -7.42 27.22 14.76
CA LYS A 367 -6.71 28.09 15.70
C LYS A 367 -6.55 27.45 17.07
N ASP A 368 -7.56 26.69 17.48
CA ASP A 368 -7.65 26.07 18.80
C ASP A 368 -7.20 24.60 18.71
N PRO A 369 -6.55 24.05 19.76
CA PRO A 369 -6.02 22.71 19.72
C PRO A 369 -7.10 21.64 19.64
N VAL A 370 -6.82 20.57 18.90
CA VAL A 370 -7.68 19.41 18.70
C VAL A 370 -7.45 18.44 19.84
N SER A 371 -8.50 18.11 20.61
CA SER A 371 -8.43 17.03 21.60
C SER A 371 -8.62 15.67 20.92
N LEU A 372 -7.75 14.73 21.28
CA LEU A 372 -7.70 13.38 20.71
C LEU A 372 -8.02 12.34 21.78
N GLN A 373 -8.98 11.45 21.51
CA GLN A 373 -9.40 10.39 22.43
C GLN A 373 -9.07 9.00 21.87
N PRO A 374 -8.57 8.05 22.68
CA PRO A 374 -8.28 6.70 22.21
C PRO A 374 -9.58 5.99 21.80
N LEU A 375 -9.66 5.60 20.52
CA LEU A 375 -10.84 5.01 19.90
C LEU A 375 -10.72 3.49 19.79
N HIS A 376 -9.58 2.99 19.27
CA HIS A 376 -9.34 1.56 19.04
C HIS A 376 -7.94 1.13 19.49
N VAL A 377 -7.83 -0.10 20.00
CA VAL A 377 -6.55 -0.80 20.24
C VAL A 377 -6.60 -2.15 19.52
N LEU A 378 -5.67 -2.39 18.59
CA LEU A 378 -5.72 -3.50 17.64
C LEU A 378 -4.40 -4.29 17.65
N GLN A 379 -4.49 -5.61 17.71
CA GLN A 379 -3.33 -6.54 17.73
C GLN A 379 -3.20 -7.26 16.37
N CYS A 380 -3.18 -6.50 15.28
CA CYS A 380 -3.42 -7.05 13.94
C CYS A 380 -2.23 -7.77 13.28
N HIS A 381 -0.99 -7.60 13.75
CA HIS A 381 0.21 -8.16 13.11
C HIS A 381 0.69 -9.50 13.69
N SER A 382 -0.02 -10.07 14.67
CA SER A 382 0.40 -11.28 15.40
C SER A 382 0.97 -12.41 14.54
N ARG A 383 2.11 -12.93 14.98
CA ARG A 383 2.75 -14.14 14.45
C ARG A 383 1.78 -15.32 14.60
N GLN A 384 1.53 -16.01 13.49
CA GLN A 384 0.53 -17.09 13.40
C GLN A 384 -0.88 -16.68 13.89
N ASP A 385 -1.17 -15.36 13.91
CA ASP A 385 -2.47 -14.79 14.28
C ASP A 385 -2.87 -15.12 15.75
N SER A 386 -1.86 -15.34 16.60
CA SER A 386 -2.01 -15.61 18.04
C SER A 386 -2.34 -14.34 18.85
N PRO A 387 -3.33 -14.37 19.77
CA PRO A 387 -3.61 -13.26 20.68
C PRO A 387 -2.54 -13.09 21.78
N ASP A 388 -1.62 -14.05 21.93
CA ASP A 388 -0.56 -14.02 22.94
C ASP A 388 0.78 -13.48 22.39
N ASP A 389 0.85 -13.13 21.11
CA ASP A 389 2.04 -12.51 20.54
C ASP A 389 2.12 -11.02 20.88
N PHE A 390 2.93 -10.70 21.89
CA PHE A 390 3.40 -9.34 22.20
C PHE A 390 4.89 -9.17 21.82
N SER A 391 5.44 -10.06 20.98
CA SER A 391 6.85 -10.07 20.54
C SER A 391 7.08 -9.47 19.15
N THR A 392 6.02 -9.35 18.34
CA THR A 392 6.10 -8.75 17.00
C THR A 392 6.12 -7.22 17.09
N GLN A 393 7.27 -6.64 16.77
CA GLN A 393 7.45 -5.18 16.71
C GLN A 393 6.81 -4.60 15.44
N LEU A 394 6.15 -3.46 15.62
CA LEU A 394 5.56 -2.67 14.53
C LEU A 394 6.48 -1.50 14.20
N TRP A 395 6.61 -1.14 12.92
CA TRP A 395 7.72 -0.29 12.44
C TRP A 395 7.30 0.99 11.72
N ALA A 396 6.33 0.92 10.79
CA ALA A 396 5.90 2.09 10.03
C ALA A 396 4.39 2.09 9.77
N CYS A 397 3.78 3.28 9.86
CA CYS A 397 2.40 3.54 9.49
C CYS A 397 2.29 4.77 8.58
N ALA A 398 1.32 4.75 7.66
CA ALA A 398 1.00 5.89 6.81
C ALA A 398 -0.44 5.80 6.31
N PHE A 399 -1.11 6.95 6.23
CA PHE A 399 -2.44 7.09 5.64
C PHE A 399 -2.40 7.03 4.11
N GLN A 400 -3.45 6.46 3.52
CA GLN A 400 -3.66 6.48 2.07
C GLN A 400 -3.80 7.93 1.56
N PRO A 401 -3.34 8.29 0.35
CA PRO A 401 -3.62 9.60 -0.23
C PRO A 401 -5.11 9.73 -0.61
N PRO A 402 -5.74 10.91 -0.46
CA PRO A 402 -7.11 11.15 -0.91
C PRO A 402 -7.26 10.97 -2.43
N GLN A 403 -8.45 10.57 -2.87
CA GLN A 403 -8.79 10.34 -4.29
C GLN A 403 -9.72 11.45 -4.80
N ASP A 404 -9.56 11.88 -6.06
CA ASP A 404 -10.27 13.04 -6.63
C ASP A 404 -11.79 12.85 -6.84
N SER A 405 -12.36 11.71 -6.45
CA SER A 405 -13.73 11.30 -6.78
C SER A 405 -14.76 11.42 -5.66
N CYS A 406 -14.34 11.72 -4.42
CA CYS A 406 -15.26 12.02 -3.31
C CYS A 406 -14.53 12.82 -2.21
N ASP A 407 -15.21 13.75 -1.54
CA ASP A 407 -14.67 14.58 -0.45
C ASP A 407 -14.44 13.79 0.87
N GLN A 408 -14.19 12.48 0.80
CA GLN A 408 -13.87 11.67 1.97
C GLN A 408 -12.37 11.76 2.28
N THR A 409 -12.06 12.21 3.49
CA THR A 409 -10.72 12.15 4.06
C THR A 409 -10.20 10.71 4.12
N SER A 410 -8.88 10.56 4.20
CA SER A 410 -8.27 9.23 4.28
C SER A 410 -8.50 8.60 5.65
N ARG A 411 -9.50 7.72 5.74
CA ARG A 411 -9.77 6.91 6.93
C ARG A 411 -8.90 5.65 7.00
N ILE A 412 -8.28 5.27 5.88
CA ILE A 412 -7.52 4.02 5.74
C ILE A 412 -6.04 4.28 6.03
N VAL A 413 -5.54 3.64 7.10
CA VAL A 413 -4.12 3.58 7.42
C VAL A 413 -3.53 2.24 6.97
N ALA A 414 -2.31 2.27 6.45
CA ALA A 414 -1.47 1.08 6.29
C ALA A 414 -0.49 1.00 7.45
N THR A 415 -0.28 -0.20 7.99
CA THR A 415 0.67 -0.50 9.08
C THR A 415 1.54 -1.69 8.68
N CYS A 416 2.81 -1.74 9.08
CA CYS A 416 3.66 -2.92 8.91
C CYS A 416 4.40 -3.35 10.19
N GLY A 417 4.51 -4.67 10.35
CA GLY A 417 5.11 -5.31 11.51
C GLY A 417 5.17 -6.83 11.32
N GLY A 418 6.30 -7.43 11.73
CA GLY A 418 6.61 -8.84 11.49
C GLY A 418 6.41 -9.24 10.03
N GLU A 419 5.84 -10.42 9.79
CA GLU A 419 5.60 -10.97 8.45
C GLU A 419 4.41 -10.34 7.70
N SER A 420 3.88 -9.19 8.15
CA SER A 420 2.61 -8.67 7.64
C SER A 420 2.50 -7.15 7.47
N VAL A 421 1.69 -6.78 6.48
CA VAL A 421 1.20 -5.41 6.24
C VAL A 421 -0.32 -5.45 6.37
N CYS A 422 -0.88 -4.60 7.22
CA CYS A 422 -2.32 -4.51 7.46
C CYS A 422 -2.86 -3.20 6.90
N LEU A 423 -4.11 -3.23 6.45
CA LEU A 423 -4.90 -2.05 6.15
C LEU A 423 -6.04 -1.98 7.17
N ILE A 424 -6.22 -0.82 7.78
CA ILE A 424 -7.16 -0.62 8.89
C ILE A 424 -8.01 0.61 8.56
N ASP A 425 -9.32 0.49 8.69
CA ASP A 425 -10.20 1.66 8.77
C ASP A 425 -10.15 2.23 10.19
N CYS A 426 -9.79 3.51 10.30
CA CYS A 426 -9.67 4.19 11.59
C CYS A 426 -11.03 4.48 12.25
N GLU A 427 -12.12 4.52 11.49
CA GLU A 427 -13.47 4.79 12.02
C GLU A 427 -14.05 3.54 12.71
N THR A 428 -14.16 2.41 11.99
CA THR A 428 -14.69 1.16 12.53
C THR A 428 -13.67 0.34 13.34
N GLY A 429 -12.36 0.59 13.15
CA GLY A 429 -11.29 -0.23 13.72
C GLY A 429 -11.10 -1.57 12.99
N HIS A 430 -11.82 -1.82 11.89
CA HIS A 430 -11.74 -3.09 11.16
C HIS A 430 -10.46 -3.19 10.31
N VAL A 431 -9.83 -4.37 10.34
CA VAL A 431 -8.67 -4.71 9.51
C VAL A 431 -9.17 -5.14 8.12
N LEU A 432 -9.32 -4.17 7.21
CA LEU A 432 -9.86 -4.35 5.86
C LEU A 432 -9.12 -5.42 5.04
N LYS A 433 -7.79 -5.47 5.13
CA LYS A 433 -6.93 -6.45 4.43
C LYS A 433 -5.68 -6.74 5.27
N LYS A 434 -5.17 -7.98 5.22
CA LYS A 434 -3.88 -8.38 5.81
C LYS A 434 -3.02 -9.15 4.80
N TYR A 435 -1.97 -8.50 4.31
CA TYR A 435 -0.98 -9.09 3.41
C TYR A 435 0.12 -9.76 4.23
N LYS A 436 0.27 -11.08 4.12
CA LYS A 436 1.23 -11.88 4.90
C LYS A 436 2.21 -12.59 3.98
N VAL A 437 3.51 -12.42 4.22
CA VAL A 437 4.58 -12.99 3.37
C VAL A 437 5.56 -13.79 4.25
N PRO A 438 5.44 -15.13 4.29
CA PRO A 438 6.29 -15.97 5.14
C PRO A 438 7.79 -15.71 4.97
N GLY A 439 8.47 -15.52 6.10
CA GLY A 439 9.89 -15.21 6.20
C GLY A 439 10.32 -13.87 5.61
N GLU A 440 9.41 -12.96 5.24
CA GLU A 440 9.75 -11.55 4.97
C GLU A 440 9.23 -10.66 6.09
N GLU A 441 10.14 -10.07 6.87
CA GLU A 441 9.76 -9.12 7.91
C GLU A 441 9.77 -7.69 7.33
N PHE A 442 8.65 -6.99 7.44
CA PHE A 442 8.48 -5.64 6.92
C PHE A 442 8.88 -4.60 7.96
N PHE A 443 9.70 -3.63 7.54
CA PHE A 443 10.20 -2.54 8.39
C PHE A 443 9.71 -1.16 7.94
N THR A 444 9.23 -1.04 6.70
CA THR A 444 8.91 0.26 6.12
C THR A 444 7.83 0.13 5.05
N LEU A 445 7.00 1.16 4.91
CA LEU A 445 5.96 1.28 3.90
C LEU A 445 5.84 2.73 3.42
N ALA A 446 5.29 2.93 2.22
CA ALA A 446 4.95 4.25 1.69
C ALA A 446 3.78 4.15 0.71
N TRP A 447 2.92 5.18 0.67
CA TRP A 447 1.80 5.26 -0.28
C TRP A 447 2.09 6.21 -1.45
N SER A 448 1.42 5.96 -2.57
CA SER A 448 1.29 6.90 -3.69
C SER A 448 -0.05 6.75 -4.41
N SER A 449 -0.28 7.62 -5.40
CA SER A 449 -1.42 7.56 -6.33
C SER A 449 -0.87 7.49 -7.77
N VAL A 450 -0.84 6.30 -8.37
CA VAL A 450 -0.30 6.08 -9.72
C VAL A 450 -1.41 6.21 -10.76
N THR A 451 -1.13 6.84 -11.90
CA THR A 451 -2.07 6.92 -13.02
C THR A 451 -2.10 5.61 -13.81
N MET A 452 -3.30 5.06 -13.97
CA MET A 452 -3.61 3.91 -14.80
C MET A 452 -3.99 4.36 -16.21
N SER A 453 -3.41 3.75 -17.24
CA SER A 453 -3.72 4.05 -18.64
C SER A 453 -4.46 2.88 -19.31
N PRO A 454 -5.74 3.04 -19.70
CA PRO A 454 -6.46 2.01 -20.44
C PRO A 454 -5.84 1.75 -21.81
N GLN A 455 -5.56 0.48 -22.12
CA GLN A 455 -5.30 0.07 -23.51
C GLN A 455 -6.55 0.41 -24.34
N GLY A 456 -6.41 1.31 -25.33
CA GLY A 456 -7.53 1.84 -26.11
C GLY A 456 -7.85 3.33 -25.90
N GLY A 457 -7.15 4.04 -25.02
CA GLY A 457 -7.25 5.52 -24.93
C GLY A 457 -8.45 6.04 -24.14
N GLY A 458 -8.99 5.23 -23.22
CA GLY A 458 -10.02 5.66 -22.27
C GLY A 458 -9.50 6.63 -21.19
N VAL A 459 -10.40 7.06 -20.32
CA VAL A 459 -10.10 7.98 -19.20
C VAL A 459 -9.04 7.37 -18.27
N GLN A 460 -7.97 8.12 -18.00
CA GLN A 460 -6.95 7.73 -17.01
C GLN A 460 -7.54 7.76 -15.60
N ARG A 461 -7.46 6.64 -14.88
CA ARG A 461 -7.86 6.54 -13.46
C ARG A 461 -6.62 6.74 -12.57
N ARG A 462 -6.80 7.29 -11.36
CA ARG A 462 -5.75 7.30 -10.32
C ARG A 462 -5.98 6.13 -9.36
N LEU A 463 -4.94 5.36 -9.08
CA LEU A 463 -4.97 4.20 -8.21
C LEU A 463 -4.07 4.42 -6.99
N SER A 464 -4.60 4.25 -5.78
CA SER A 464 -3.78 4.24 -4.58
C SER A 464 -2.92 2.96 -4.54
N VAL A 465 -1.60 3.13 -4.54
CA VAL A 465 -0.60 2.06 -4.53
C VAL A 465 0.18 2.13 -3.22
N LEU A 466 0.36 0.98 -2.58
CA LEU A 466 1.16 0.81 -1.37
C LEU A 466 2.46 0.08 -1.72
N ALA A 467 3.60 0.71 -1.43
CA ALA A 467 4.90 0.06 -1.45
C ALA A 467 5.26 -0.42 -0.04
N ALA A 468 5.64 -1.69 0.10
CA ALA A 468 6.12 -2.26 1.36
C ALA A 468 7.52 -2.86 1.19
N GLY A 469 8.38 -2.69 2.19
CA GLY A 469 9.79 -3.08 2.15
C GLY A 469 10.31 -3.64 3.48
N GLY A 470 11.34 -4.47 3.39
CA GLY A 470 11.78 -5.26 4.54
C GLY A 470 13.07 -6.05 4.37
N LYS A 471 13.16 -7.12 5.15
CA LYS A 471 14.36 -7.90 5.46
C LYS A 471 15.09 -8.49 4.25
N LYS A 472 14.38 -8.94 3.21
CA LYS A 472 14.99 -9.51 2.00
C LYS A 472 15.56 -8.48 1.03
N GLY A 473 15.35 -7.17 1.24
CA GLY A 473 15.76 -6.12 0.29
C GLY A 473 14.85 -5.98 -0.93
N LEU A 474 13.63 -6.52 -0.83
CA LEU A 474 12.60 -6.44 -1.86
C LEU A 474 11.65 -5.27 -1.57
N VAL A 475 11.15 -4.64 -2.62
CA VAL A 475 9.96 -3.80 -2.57
C VAL A 475 8.81 -4.59 -3.19
N LYS A 476 7.67 -4.62 -2.50
CA LYS A 476 6.40 -5.15 -3.01
C LYS A 476 5.44 -4.00 -3.26
N LEU A 477 4.88 -3.96 -4.47
CA LEU A 477 3.86 -3.01 -4.88
C LEU A 477 2.49 -3.69 -4.80
N ILE A 478 1.59 -3.09 -4.02
CA ILE A 478 0.27 -3.62 -3.70
C ILE A 478 -0.78 -2.61 -4.16
N HIS A 479 -1.83 -3.10 -4.81
CA HIS A 479 -3.06 -2.36 -5.06
C HIS A 479 -4.15 -2.85 -4.09
N PRO A 480 -4.55 -2.05 -3.08
CA PRO A 480 -5.52 -2.44 -2.05
C PRO A 480 -6.93 -2.80 -2.54
N ARG A 481 -7.61 -1.92 -3.30
CA ARG A 481 -8.99 -2.18 -3.78
C ARG A 481 -9.05 -3.48 -4.59
N ALA A 482 -8.13 -3.69 -5.53
CA ALA A 482 -8.01 -4.92 -6.31
C ALA A 482 -7.42 -6.13 -5.53
N ASN A 483 -7.08 -5.94 -4.25
CA ASN A 483 -6.44 -6.93 -3.37
C ASN A 483 -5.20 -7.64 -3.96
N LEU A 484 -4.40 -6.94 -4.77
CA LEU A 484 -3.39 -7.53 -5.64
C LEU A 484 -1.99 -6.99 -5.35
N ALA A 485 -1.08 -7.87 -4.92
CA ALA A 485 0.37 -7.61 -4.91
C ALA A 485 0.92 -7.76 -6.35
N TYR A 486 0.72 -6.74 -7.17
CA TYR A 486 0.92 -6.80 -8.62
C TYR A 486 2.38 -6.79 -9.07
N GLY A 487 3.30 -6.31 -8.22
CA GLY A 487 4.71 -6.22 -8.56
C GLY A 487 5.64 -6.47 -7.38
N GLU A 488 6.79 -7.06 -7.67
CA GLU A 488 7.94 -7.08 -6.76
C GLU A 488 9.24 -6.81 -7.52
N PHE A 489 10.18 -6.14 -6.87
CA PHE A 489 11.53 -5.95 -7.39
C PHE A 489 12.57 -5.89 -6.27
N ARG A 490 13.83 -6.21 -6.60
CA ARG A 490 14.94 -6.17 -5.64
C ARG A 490 15.61 -4.80 -5.65
N ALA A 491 15.39 -4.03 -4.60
CA ALA A 491 15.96 -2.69 -4.45
C ALA A 491 17.36 -2.69 -3.79
N SER A 492 17.65 -3.67 -2.93
CA SER A 492 18.94 -3.83 -2.25
C SER A 492 19.31 -5.31 -2.07
N ARG A 493 20.57 -5.63 -1.76
CA ARG A 493 20.95 -7.00 -1.37
C ARG A 493 20.74 -7.24 0.12
N ARG A 494 20.78 -6.18 0.94
CA ARG A 494 20.45 -6.17 2.37
C ARG A 494 19.00 -5.70 2.58
N ALA A 495 18.55 -5.70 3.84
CA ALA A 495 17.25 -5.16 4.23
C ALA A 495 17.07 -3.70 3.80
N LEU A 496 15.82 -3.30 3.58
CA LEU A 496 15.43 -1.90 3.44
C LEU A 496 15.17 -1.29 4.81
N SER A 497 15.62 -0.05 5.00
CA SER A 497 15.42 0.72 6.23
C SER A 497 14.25 1.69 6.11
N THR A 498 14.07 2.30 4.93
CA THR A 498 13.07 3.36 4.74
C THR A 498 12.59 3.47 3.29
N LEU A 499 11.36 3.94 3.10
CA LEU A 499 10.69 4.14 1.82
C LEU A 499 10.00 5.51 1.83
N SER A 500 10.10 6.25 0.73
CA SER A 500 9.29 7.46 0.51
C SER A 500 9.01 7.64 -0.97
N PHE A 501 7.76 7.87 -1.34
CA PHE A 501 7.44 8.39 -2.66
C PHE A 501 7.79 9.88 -2.78
N SER A 502 7.89 10.38 -4.01
CA SER A 502 8.06 11.82 -4.27
C SER A 502 6.71 12.55 -4.21
N PRO A 503 6.54 13.60 -3.37
CA PRO A 503 5.32 14.41 -3.34
C PRO A 503 4.96 15.02 -4.70
N HIS A 504 5.97 15.30 -5.54
CA HIS A 504 5.79 15.96 -6.84
C HIS A 504 5.69 14.98 -8.02
N GLN A 505 6.12 13.72 -7.85
CA GLN A 505 6.19 12.72 -8.92
C GLN A 505 5.72 11.37 -8.40
N GLN A 506 4.43 11.08 -8.53
CA GLN A 506 3.77 9.96 -7.87
C GLN A 506 4.29 8.57 -8.32
N SER A 507 4.92 8.45 -9.50
CA SER A 507 5.59 7.20 -9.93
C SER A 507 7.03 7.06 -9.41
N VAL A 508 7.57 8.04 -8.69
CA VAL A 508 8.96 8.01 -8.19
C VAL A 508 9.02 7.58 -6.73
N LEU A 509 9.72 6.48 -6.48
CA LEU A 509 9.97 5.89 -5.16
C LEU A 509 11.45 6.00 -4.79
N PHE A 510 11.74 6.47 -3.58
CA PHE A 510 13.05 6.40 -2.96
C PHE A 510 13.10 5.25 -1.96
N THR A 511 14.19 4.46 -2.00
CA THR A 511 14.43 3.31 -1.11
C THR A 511 15.75 3.48 -0.36
N GLY A 512 15.72 3.64 0.95
CA GLY A 512 16.90 3.55 1.82
C GLY A 512 17.18 2.11 2.24
N SER A 513 18.46 1.76 2.41
CA SER A 513 18.84 0.40 2.81
C SER A 513 20.12 0.34 3.64
N TYR A 514 20.26 -0.77 4.39
CA TYR A 514 21.45 -1.11 5.20
C TYR A 514 22.72 -1.41 4.37
N GLU A 515 22.74 -1.07 3.07
CA GLU A 515 23.97 -0.95 2.25
C GLU A 515 24.57 0.46 2.31
N ASN A 516 24.04 1.36 3.15
CA ASN A 516 24.36 2.79 3.19
C ASN A 516 24.14 3.44 1.81
N LYS A 517 22.94 3.23 1.26
CA LYS A 517 22.51 3.78 -0.04
C LYS A 517 21.04 4.14 -0.03
N ILE A 518 20.72 5.21 -0.74
CA ILE A 518 19.36 5.57 -1.14
C ILE A 518 19.28 5.42 -2.66
N VAL A 519 18.26 4.74 -3.17
CA VAL A 519 18.06 4.53 -4.61
C VAL A 519 16.71 5.10 -5.03
N MET A 520 16.73 5.85 -6.13
CA MET A 520 15.56 6.46 -6.76
C MET A 520 15.11 5.59 -7.93
N TRP A 521 13.83 5.21 -7.92
CA TRP A 521 13.19 4.35 -8.91
C TRP A 521 12.01 5.08 -9.53
N ASP A 522 11.81 4.94 -10.83
CA ASP A 522 10.50 5.15 -11.45
C ASP A 522 9.79 3.80 -11.49
N ILE A 523 8.65 3.66 -10.82
CA ILE A 523 7.79 2.47 -10.92
C ILE A 523 6.86 2.53 -12.14
N GLY A 524 6.79 3.68 -12.82
CA GLY A 524 5.98 3.91 -14.01
C GLY A 524 4.48 4.05 -13.73
N GLY A 525 3.70 4.05 -14.80
CA GLY A 525 2.25 3.80 -14.75
C GLY A 525 1.94 2.30 -14.74
N VAL A 526 0.71 1.95 -14.38
CA VAL A 526 0.20 0.56 -14.41
C VAL A 526 -0.86 0.46 -15.51
N ASP A 527 -0.87 -0.64 -16.27
CA ASP A 527 -1.90 -0.88 -17.29
C ASP A 527 -3.05 -1.79 -16.79
N ASN A 528 -4.04 -2.03 -17.65
CA ASN A 528 -5.20 -2.87 -17.33
C ASN A 528 -4.85 -4.34 -17.06
N ASP A 529 -3.66 -4.80 -17.42
CA ASP A 529 -3.17 -6.17 -17.20
C ASP A 529 -2.12 -6.23 -16.08
N TYR A 530 -1.99 -5.14 -15.31
CA TYR A 530 -1.04 -4.98 -14.21
C TYR A 530 0.43 -5.14 -14.63
N THR A 531 0.75 -4.95 -15.91
CA THR A 531 2.15 -4.88 -16.33
C THR A 531 2.77 -3.58 -15.80
N PHE A 532 3.98 -3.70 -15.25
CA PHE A 532 4.71 -2.60 -14.62
C PHE A 532 6.19 -2.71 -15.01
N LYS A 533 6.88 -1.57 -15.10
CA LYS A 533 8.27 -1.52 -15.53
C LYS A 533 9.08 -0.57 -14.66
N VAL A 534 9.61 -1.11 -13.57
CA VAL A 534 10.49 -0.35 -12.68
C VAL A 534 11.81 -0.05 -13.37
N SER A 535 12.29 1.19 -13.28
CA SER A 535 13.62 1.59 -13.75
C SER A 535 14.41 2.34 -12.68
N GLN A 536 15.70 2.01 -12.56
CA GLN A 536 16.60 2.66 -11.61
C GLN A 536 17.12 3.97 -12.19
N LEU A 537 16.77 5.09 -11.57
CA LEU A 537 17.10 6.44 -12.05
C LEU A 537 18.44 6.92 -11.50
N LEU A 538 18.59 6.89 -10.17
CA LEU A 538 19.70 7.52 -9.44
C LEU A 538 20.06 6.69 -8.19
N VAL A 539 21.35 6.63 -7.87
CA VAL A 539 21.89 6.07 -6.62
C VAL A 539 22.58 7.20 -5.86
N LEU A 540 22.28 7.31 -4.58
CA LEU A 540 22.92 8.20 -3.63
C LEU A 540 23.65 7.32 -2.61
N GLU A 541 24.96 7.48 -2.50
CA GLU A 541 25.77 6.70 -1.54
C GLU A 541 25.89 7.52 -0.24
N THR A 542 25.47 6.95 0.89
CA THR A 542 25.48 7.59 2.21
C THR A 542 26.65 7.06 3.04
N GLY A 543 27.14 7.83 4.02
CA GLY A 543 28.17 7.34 4.95
C GLY A 543 27.63 6.25 5.91
N SER A 544 26.39 6.42 6.36
CA SER A 544 25.67 5.66 7.39
C SER A 544 24.33 5.12 6.85
N THR A 545 23.57 4.32 7.60
CA THR A 545 22.27 3.84 7.11
C THR A 545 21.22 4.95 7.19
N PRO A 546 20.44 5.21 6.12
CA PRO A 546 19.35 6.19 6.14
C PRO A 546 18.13 5.66 6.88
N LEU A 547 17.63 6.41 7.84
CA LEU A 547 16.49 6.08 8.71
C LEU A 547 15.20 6.76 8.22
N HIS A 548 15.28 8.05 7.89
CA HIS A 548 14.14 8.82 7.37
C HIS A 548 14.54 9.68 6.16
N LEU A 549 13.63 9.75 5.19
CA LEU A 549 13.79 10.54 3.97
C LEU A 549 12.82 11.73 4.00
N GLY A 550 13.37 12.94 3.97
CA GLY A 550 12.62 14.19 3.96
C GLY A 550 12.64 14.84 2.57
N LEU A 551 11.48 14.92 1.94
CA LEU A 551 11.26 15.66 0.70
C LEU A 551 10.36 16.86 0.96
N PRO A 552 10.65 18.06 0.40
CA PRO A 552 9.76 19.22 0.50
C PRO A 552 8.37 18.88 -0.08
N PRO A 553 7.27 19.08 0.68
CA PRO A 553 5.95 18.57 0.27
C PRO A 553 5.23 19.40 -0.81
N PHE A 554 5.37 20.73 -0.81
CA PHE A 554 4.58 21.64 -1.67
C PHE A 554 5.43 22.56 -2.57
N GLY A 555 6.75 22.55 -2.36
CA GLY A 555 7.67 23.57 -2.88
C GLY A 555 8.12 23.41 -4.34
N GLN A 556 8.75 24.47 -4.86
CA GLN A 556 9.38 24.47 -6.18
C GLN A 556 10.72 23.72 -6.24
N ASP A 557 11.32 23.40 -5.09
CA ASP A 557 12.69 22.91 -5.01
C ASP A 557 12.77 21.37 -5.00
N THR A 558 12.18 20.75 -6.04
CA THR A 558 12.09 19.30 -6.26
C THR A 558 13.45 18.60 -6.49
N ARG A 559 14.55 19.28 -6.12
CA ARG A 559 15.94 18.95 -6.45
C ARG A 559 16.72 18.42 -5.25
N HIS A 560 16.28 18.68 -4.03
CA HIS A 560 17.00 18.30 -2.81
C HIS A 560 16.21 17.27 -2.01
N LEU A 561 16.92 16.24 -1.56
CA LEU A 561 16.45 15.20 -0.64
C LEU A 561 17.24 15.31 0.65
N LEU A 562 16.56 15.43 1.78
CA LEU A 562 17.16 15.24 3.09
C LEU A 562 17.10 13.76 3.48
N ALA A 563 18.17 13.26 4.09
CA ALA A 563 18.27 11.91 4.63
C ALA A 563 18.83 11.99 6.05
N ALA A 564 17.99 11.68 7.03
CA ALA A 564 18.42 11.46 8.40
C ALA A 564 18.98 10.04 8.52
N CYS A 565 20.16 9.91 9.11
CA CYS A 565 20.91 8.65 9.19
C CYS A 565 21.39 8.37 10.63
N ASP A 566 22.01 7.22 10.85
CA ASP A 566 22.71 6.92 12.13
C ASP A 566 23.81 7.93 12.45
N GLU A 567 24.45 8.48 11.41
CA GLU A 567 25.45 9.55 11.50
C GLU A 567 24.97 10.77 10.70
N GLY A 568 24.28 11.69 11.39
CA GLY A 568 23.97 13.03 10.91
C GLY A 568 22.80 13.16 9.93
N LEU A 569 22.55 14.40 9.51
CA LEU A 569 21.55 14.76 8.51
C LEU A 569 22.26 15.13 7.21
N LEU A 570 22.06 14.35 6.16
CA LEU A 570 22.68 14.54 4.86
C LEU A 570 21.68 15.13 3.87
N CYS A 571 22.14 16.03 2.99
CA CYS A 571 21.37 16.55 1.87
C CYS A 571 21.99 16.11 0.54
N PHE A 572 21.14 15.65 -0.38
CA PHE A 572 21.51 15.13 -1.68
C PHE A 572 20.77 15.84 -2.82
N ASN A 573 21.48 16.02 -3.94
CA ASN A 573 20.85 16.49 -5.17
C ASN A 573 20.15 15.32 -5.90
N ALA A 574 18.82 15.31 -5.88
CA ALA A 574 17.96 14.34 -6.55
C ALA A 574 17.58 14.74 -8.00
N GLN A 575 18.04 15.90 -8.52
CA GLN A 575 17.62 16.37 -9.83
C GLN A 575 18.09 15.44 -10.97
N LEU A 576 17.14 14.92 -11.75
CA LEU A 576 17.42 14.11 -12.94
C LEU A 576 18.04 14.97 -14.05
N GLY A 577 19.12 14.49 -14.66
CA GLY A 577 19.88 15.20 -15.69
C GLY A 577 20.93 14.32 -16.35
N LYS A 578 21.66 14.85 -17.34
CA LYS A 578 22.66 14.10 -18.14
C LYS A 578 23.98 13.74 -17.41
N GLY A 579 24.06 14.00 -16.11
CA GLY A 579 25.23 13.67 -15.28
C GLY A 579 25.25 12.20 -14.84
N GLU A 580 26.15 11.88 -13.92
CA GLU A 580 26.25 10.52 -13.39
C GLU A 580 25.00 10.08 -12.61
N ARG A 581 24.69 8.78 -12.70
CA ARG A 581 23.62 8.11 -11.93
C ARG A 581 24.05 7.68 -10.52
N LYS A 582 25.26 8.06 -10.10
CA LYS A 582 25.76 7.96 -8.73
C LYS A 582 26.08 9.36 -8.22
N ARG A 583 25.76 9.65 -6.96
CA ARG A 583 26.14 10.92 -6.29
C ARG A 583 26.44 10.66 -4.81
N THR A 584 27.28 11.52 -4.26
CA THR A 584 27.56 11.64 -2.82
C THR A 584 26.71 12.78 -2.22
N GLU A 585 26.85 13.00 -0.92
CA GLU A 585 26.25 14.13 -0.20
C GLU A 585 26.73 15.49 -0.75
N GLU A 586 25.81 16.46 -0.82
CA GLU A 586 26.08 17.85 -1.20
C GLU A 586 26.42 18.70 0.03
N MET A 587 25.70 18.49 1.14
CA MET A 587 25.99 19.09 2.44
C MET A 587 25.53 18.20 3.60
N GLU A 588 26.25 18.28 4.72
CA GLU A 588 25.90 17.74 6.03
C GLU A 588 25.34 18.88 6.91
N ILE A 589 24.24 18.62 7.62
CA ILE A 589 23.56 19.59 8.48
C ILE A 589 23.83 19.24 9.95
N THR A 590 24.42 20.18 10.70
CA THR A 590 24.84 20.00 12.09
C THR A 590 23.99 20.81 13.08
N PHE A 591 23.73 20.24 14.24
CA PHE A 591 22.83 20.80 15.25
C PHE A 591 23.62 21.34 16.48
N PRO A 592 23.13 22.37 17.19
CA PRO A 592 23.89 23.02 18.27
C PRO A 592 24.29 22.10 19.43
N VAL A 593 23.57 21.00 19.67
CA VAL A 593 23.91 19.97 20.67
C VAL A 593 25.26 19.32 20.39
N TYR A 594 25.66 19.18 19.12
CA TYR A 594 26.90 18.50 18.75
C TYR A 594 28.16 19.22 19.28
N ALA A 595 28.06 20.52 19.55
CA ALA A 595 29.14 21.34 20.12
C ALA A 595 29.01 21.56 21.64
N ARG A 596 27.94 21.06 22.29
CA ARG A 596 27.74 21.22 23.75
C ARG A 596 28.38 20.10 24.57
N GLU A 597 28.56 18.90 24.02
CA GLU A 597 29.08 17.72 24.73
C GLU A 597 30.25 17.01 24.00
N GLU A 598 31.29 17.76 23.57
CA GLU A 598 32.52 17.24 22.94
C GLU A 598 33.35 16.24 23.80
N GLY A 599 32.82 15.78 24.93
CA GLY A 599 33.42 14.77 25.83
C GLY A 599 32.57 13.53 26.10
N LYS A 600 31.41 13.33 25.46
CA LYS A 600 30.48 12.20 25.76
C LYS A 600 30.03 11.36 24.54
N GLY A 601 30.91 11.15 23.58
CA GLY A 601 30.73 10.13 22.53
C GLY A 601 29.72 10.50 21.43
N GLU A 602 29.54 9.57 20.49
CA GLU A 602 28.94 9.84 19.17
C GLU A 602 27.39 9.78 19.16
N HIS A 603 26.77 9.38 20.27
CA HIS A 603 25.36 8.97 20.36
C HIS A 603 24.32 10.00 19.86
N TYR A 604 24.54 11.30 20.06
CA TYR A 604 23.57 12.33 19.62
C TYR A 604 23.51 12.54 18.09
N ARG A 605 24.39 11.89 17.32
CA ARG A 605 24.43 12.04 15.85
C ARG A 605 23.36 11.24 15.12
N THR A 606 22.80 10.21 15.75
CA THR A 606 21.70 9.42 15.20
C THR A 606 20.42 10.26 15.19
N ILE A 607 19.90 10.54 13.99
CA ILE A 607 18.66 11.30 13.80
C ILE A 607 17.55 10.31 13.45
N ASP A 608 16.81 9.90 14.48
CA ASP A 608 15.78 8.88 14.40
C ASP A 608 14.36 9.44 14.18
N GLY A 609 14.25 10.74 13.88
CA GLY A 609 13.02 11.35 13.36
C GLY A 609 13.29 12.57 12.49
N LEU A 610 12.65 12.63 11.32
CA LEU A 610 12.71 13.75 10.38
C LEU A 610 11.39 13.88 9.61
N ALA A 611 10.75 15.05 9.64
CA ALA A 611 9.60 15.35 8.80
C ALA A 611 9.48 16.85 8.47
N PHE A 612 8.87 17.17 7.33
CA PHE A 612 8.55 18.54 6.94
C PHE A 612 7.19 18.95 7.55
N LEU A 613 7.14 20.14 8.16
CA LEU A 613 5.91 20.77 8.66
C LEU A 613 5.37 21.80 7.63
N THR A 614 6.27 22.45 6.90
CA THR A 614 6.01 23.25 5.69
C THR A 614 7.20 23.11 4.74
N ASP A 615 7.19 23.76 3.57
CA ASP A 615 8.35 23.77 2.64
C ASP A 615 9.65 24.36 3.23
N ASP A 616 9.54 25.14 4.32
CA ASP A 616 10.68 25.74 5.01
C ASP A 616 10.90 25.15 6.40
N ILE A 617 9.85 24.88 7.17
CA ILE A 617 9.97 24.44 8.56
C ILE A 617 10.07 22.91 8.59
N VAL A 618 11.22 22.42 9.06
CA VAL A 618 11.52 21.00 9.25
C VAL A 618 11.59 20.69 10.74
N ALA A 619 11.02 19.55 11.14
CA ALA A 619 11.18 18.96 12.46
C ALA A 619 12.19 17.82 12.38
N SER A 620 13.19 17.82 13.27
CA SER A 620 14.18 16.75 13.38
C SER A 620 14.51 16.45 14.84
N LYS A 621 14.71 15.18 15.15
CA LYS A 621 14.94 14.66 16.50
C LYS A 621 16.17 13.74 16.49
N SER A 622 17.09 13.97 17.42
CA SER A 622 18.22 13.09 17.68
C SER A 622 17.97 12.15 18.85
N HIS A 623 18.61 10.98 18.82
CA HIS A 623 18.64 10.02 19.93
C HIS A 623 19.24 10.67 21.19
N MET A 624 18.72 10.31 22.36
CA MET A 624 19.11 10.82 23.70
C MET A 624 19.04 12.34 23.93
N GLN A 625 18.55 13.14 22.97
CA GLN A 625 18.58 14.60 23.08
C GLN A 625 17.56 15.16 24.10
N GLY A 626 16.39 14.52 24.26
CA GLY A 626 15.30 15.03 25.10
C GLY A 626 14.53 16.24 24.53
N SER A 627 14.77 16.60 23.26
CA SER A 627 14.07 17.71 22.60
C SER A 627 14.01 17.54 21.08
N ILE A 628 12.97 18.06 20.42
CA ILE A 628 12.85 18.07 18.95
C ILE A 628 13.23 19.47 18.44
N TYR A 629 14.12 19.57 17.44
CA TYR A 629 14.45 20.85 16.81
C TYR A 629 13.49 21.20 15.67
N LEU A 630 12.97 22.43 15.69
CA LEU A 630 12.33 23.07 14.53
C LEU A 630 13.32 24.03 13.88
N TRP A 631 13.55 23.92 12.58
CA TRP A 631 14.55 24.73 11.87
C TRP A 631 14.13 25.08 10.43
N SER A 632 14.76 26.12 9.86
CA SER A 632 14.42 26.67 8.54
C SER A 632 15.34 26.12 7.45
N TRP A 633 14.78 25.31 6.54
CA TRP A 633 15.48 24.72 5.41
C TRP A 633 16.07 25.78 4.46
N SER A 634 15.32 26.82 4.10
CA SER A 634 15.82 27.86 3.19
C SER A 634 16.92 28.71 3.81
N ARG A 635 16.85 29.03 5.11
CA ARG A 635 17.91 29.79 5.81
C ARG A 635 19.17 28.94 6.03
N THR A 636 19.02 27.66 6.34
CA THR A 636 20.15 26.71 6.42
C THR A 636 20.84 26.60 5.05
N ARG A 637 20.09 26.27 3.99
CA ARG A 637 20.56 26.15 2.59
C ARG A 637 21.17 27.44 2.00
N ALA A 638 20.87 28.61 2.56
CA ALA A 638 21.48 29.86 2.13
C ALA A 638 22.96 29.99 2.56
N SER A 639 23.39 29.20 3.56
CA SER A 639 24.77 29.11 4.01
C SER A 639 25.61 28.26 3.05
N LYS A 640 26.85 28.66 2.76
CA LYS A 640 27.74 27.96 1.84
C LYS A 640 28.80 27.17 2.59
N GLY A 641 28.77 25.84 2.46
CA GLY A 641 29.79 24.93 3.00
C GLY A 641 29.40 23.47 2.74
N LYS A 642 30.34 22.53 2.89
CA LYS A 642 30.00 21.09 2.93
C LYS A 642 29.37 20.70 4.27
N VAL A 643 29.72 21.39 5.36
CA VAL A 643 29.09 21.25 6.67
C VAL A 643 28.40 22.58 6.98
N VAL A 644 27.13 22.52 7.39
CA VAL A 644 26.26 23.69 7.58
C VAL A 644 25.49 23.56 8.89
N SER A 645 25.51 24.59 9.75
CA SER A 645 24.72 24.56 10.98
C SER A 645 23.24 24.88 10.71
N ALA A 646 22.34 24.09 11.32
CA ALA A 646 20.90 24.25 11.18
C ALA A 646 20.42 25.58 11.79
N VAL A 647 19.66 26.37 11.02
CA VAL A 647 19.05 27.62 11.51
C VAL A 647 17.81 27.30 12.33
N ILE A 648 18.03 27.02 13.61
CA ILE A 648 16.99 26.69 14.60
C ILE A 648 16.00 27.86 14.72
N LEU A 649 14.72 27.53 14.69
CA LEU A 649 13.58 28.43 14.87
C LEU A 649 12.98 28.31 16.27
N ALA A 650 12.92 27.09 16.82
CA ALA A 650 12.50 26.76 18.18
C ALA A 650 12.96 25.34 18.58
N GLU A 651 12.83 25.03 19.87
CA GLU A 651 13.18 23.75 20.49
C GLU A 651 11.93 23.22 21.22
N LEU A 652 11.50 21.98 20.96
CA LEU A 652 10.32 21.39 21.59
C LEU A 652 10.74 20.48 22.75
N GLU A 653 10.16 20.69 23.92
CA GLU A 653 10.39 19.89 25.13
C GLU A 653 9.79 18.48 24.98
N TRP A 654 10.63 17.43 25.00
CA TRP A 654 10.22 16.04 24.80
C TRP A 654 10.74 15.14 25.94
N ALA A 655 10.34 13.87 25.94
CA ALA A 655 10.89 12.89 26.87
C ALA A 655 12.39 12.64 26.57
N ASN A 656 13.23 12.60 27.60
CA ASN A 656 14.55 11.97 27.45
C ASN A 656 14.36 10.45 27.44
N THR A 657 14.77 9.79 26.35
CA THR A 657 14.61 8.35 26.11
C THR A 657 15.94 7.73 25.71
N ASP A 658 16.32 6.64 26.39
CA ASP A 658 17.49 5.83 25.98
C ASP A 658 17.19 4.99 24.74
N THR A 659 15.92 4.85 24.36
CA THR A 659 15.45 4.03 23.23
C THR A 659 15.61 4.73 21.87
N PRO A 660 16.41 4.18 20.92
CA PRO A 660 16.54 4.72 19.56
C PRO A 660 15.46 4.19 18.61
N TYR A 661 15.27 4.89 17.48
CA TYR A 661 14.34 4.53 16.40
C TYR A 661 12.87 4.76 16.76
N LEU A 662 12.56 5.90 17.39
CA LEU A 662 11.18 6.35 17.65
C LEU A 662 10.83 7.49 16.69
N SER A 663 10.00 7.22 15.67
CA SER A 663 9.74 8.21 14.62
C SER A 663 8.93 9.41 15.11
N LEU A 664 9.06 10.54 14.40
CA LEU A 664 8.18 11.70 14.56
C LEU A 664 7.25 11.83 13.35
N GLY A 665 6.04 12.34 13.56
CA GLY A 665 5.06 12.61 12.52
C GLY A 665 4.66 14.09 12.49
N THR A 666 4.24 14.58 11.33
CA THR A 666 3.70 15.93 11.14
C THR A 666 2.34 15.89 10.43
N CYS A 667 1.46 16.83 10.76
CA CYS A 667 0.28 17.14 9.96
C CYS A 667 0.39 18.60 9.48
N PRO A 668 0.88 18.83 8.24
CA PRO A 668 1.04 20.18 7.67
C PRO A 668 -0.26 20.98 7.49
N GLY A 669 -1.42 20.31 7.44
CA GLY A 669 -2.73 20.96 7.29
C GLY A 669 -3.12 21.80 8.50
N GLU A 670 -3.01 21.20 9.69
CA GLU A 670 -3.32 21.83 10.98
C GLU A 670 -2.07 22.35 11.73
N GLY A 671 -0.87 22.14 11.19
CA GLY A 671 0.38 22.64 11.77
C GLY A 671 0.82 21.88 13.02
N TYR A 672 0.60 20.56 13.05
CA TYR A 672 0.96 19.69 14.19
C TYR A 672 2.28 18.94 14.00
N VAL A 673 3.00 18.76 15.10
CA VAL A 673 4.05 17.74 15.29
C VAL A 673 3.58 16.78 16.38
N VAL A 674 3.84 15.48 16.21
CA VAL A 674 3.66 14.47 17.27
C VAL A 674 4.85 13.51 17.30
N CYS A 675 5.29 13.11 18.48
CA CYS A 675 6.28 12.05 18.68
C CYS A 675 5.91 11.19 19.90
N GLY A 676 6.13 9.88 19.82
CA GLY A 676 5.93 8.98 20.94
C GLY A 676 7.13 8.92 21.90
N ASP A 677 6.97 8.25 23.04
CA ASP A 677 8.07 7.89 23.93
C ASP A 677 8.10 6.40 24.30
N GLU A 678 9.16 6.01 25.00
CA GLU A 678 9.41 4.63 25.46
C GLU A 678 8.44 4.14 26.56
N LYS A 679 7.53 5.00 27.04
CA LYS A 679 6.55 4.70 28.11
C LYS A 679 5.11 4.64 27.59
N GLY A 680 4.90 4.75 26.29
CA GLY A 680 3.59 4.67 25.65
C GLY A 680 2.87 6.00 25.49
N ARG A 681 3.51 7.14 25.82
CA ARG A 681 2.88 8.46 25.77
C ARG A 681 3.12 9.14 24.42
N LEU A 682 2.15 9.93 23.96
CA LEU A 682 2.28 10.75 22.76
C LEU A 682 2.40 12.23 23.13
N TRP A 683 3.48 12.86 22.67
CA TRP A 683 3.77 14.28 22.88
C TRP A 683 3.32 15.06 21.65
N THR A 684 2.29 15.89 21.81
CA THR A 684 1.70 16.68 20.71
C THR A 684 2.07 18.16 20.83
N TYR A 685 2.26 18.82 19.68
CA TYR A 685 2.59 20.25 19.61
C TYR A 685 1.80 20.91 18.48
N HIS A 686 0.89 21.82 18.85
CA HIS A 686 0.17 22.68 17.92
C HIS A 686 1.00 23.94 17.63
N LEU A 687 1.51 24.08 16.40
CA LEU A 687 2.53 25.07 16.05
C LEU A 687 2.03 26.16 15.09
N ALA A 688 0.70 26.23 14.86
CA ALA A 688 0.13 27.11 13.84
C ALA A 688 0.54 28.58 13.98
N ASP A 689 0.67 29.09 15.21
CA ASP A 689 1.06 30.48 15.45
C ASP A 689 2.57 30.71 15.27
N LEU A 690 3.42 29.70 15.49
CA LEU A 690 4.84 29.77 15.14
C LEU A 690 5.05 29.79 13.62
N ILE A 691 4.24 29.02 12.87
CA ILE A 691 4.20 29.03 11.41
C ILE A 691 3.76 30.41 10.91
N LYS A 692 2.63 30.95 11.42
CA LYS A 692 2.12 32.29 11.09
C LYS A 692 3.15 33.40 11.42
N ALA A 693 3.91 33.26 12.51
CA ALA A 693 4.94 34.21 12.93
C ALA A 693 6.29 34.08 12.18
N GLY A 694 6.42 33.12 11.24
CA GLY A 694 7.65 32.92 10.47
C GLY A 694 8.84 32.42 11.28
N GLY A 695 8.59 31.69 12.38
CA GLY A 695 9.62 31.03 13.18
C GLY A 695 10.57 31.98 13.93
N LYS A 696 10.06 33.07 14.51
CA LYS A 696 10.85 34.08 15.24
C LYS A 696 10.80 33.92 16.77
N ASN A 697 10.97 32.71 17.30
CA ASN A 697 11.03 32.47 18.75
C ASN A 697 11.94 31.28 19.07
N GLY A 698 13.26 31.54 19.16
CA GLY A 698 14.27 30.59 19.65
C GLY A 698 14.15 30.33 21.15
N LYS A 699 12.96 29.89 21.58
CA LYS A 699 12.58 29.51 22.93
C LYS A 699 12.27 28.02 22.95
N VAL A 700 12.33 27.42 24.12
CA VAL A 700 11.74 26.11 24.37
C VAL A 700 10.21 26.23 24.34
N ILE A 701 9.54 25.25 23.73
CA ILE A 701 8.08 25.14 23.65
C ILE A 701 7.67 23.82 24.31
N SER A 702 6.92 23.92 25.40
CA SER A 702 6.31 22.77 26.08
C SER A 702 5.21 22.12 25.23
N PRO A 703 4.91 20.82 25.43
CA PRO A 703 3.83 20.14 24.71
C PRO A 703 2.46 20.81 24.89
N THR A 704 1.62 20.71 23.86
CA THR A 704 0.23 21.17 23.88
C THR A 704 -0.66 20.21 24.66
N GLU A 705 -0.49 18.91 24.40
CA GLU A 705 -1.13 17.81 25.12
C GLU A 705 -0.17 16.61 25.12
N VAL A 706 -0.04 15.94 26.27
CA VAL A 706 0.66 14.66 26.40
C VAL A 706 -0.39 13.59 26.64
N LEU A 707 -0.68 12.78 25.62
CA LEU A 707 -1.66 11.71 25.70
C LEU A 707 -1.03 10.51 26.39
N ASP A 708 -1.55 10.12 27.56
CA ASP A 708 -1.10 8.93 28.27
C ASP A 708 -1.54 7.63 27.56
N TRP A 709 -0.82 6.55 27.86
CA TRP A 709 -1.11 5.23 27.30
C TRP A 709 -2.50 4.72 27.76
N PRO A 710 -3.41 4.34 26.85
CA PRO A 710 -4.78 3.95 27.19
C PRO A 710 -4.92 2.67 28.02
N SER A 711 -3.81 2.00 28.34
CA SER A 711 -3.72 0.93 29.36
C SER A 711 -4.79 -0.17 29.19
N PRO A 712 -4.88 -0.80 28.00
CA PRO A 712 -5.95 -1.73 27.67
C PRO A 712 -5.97 -2.94 28.61
N VAL A 713 -7.16 -3.35 29.03
CA VAL A 713 -7.38 -4.52 29.89
C VAL A 713 -7.83 -5.71 29.04
N ARG A 714 -7.04 -6.79 29.03
CA ARG A 714 -7.39 -8.03 28.32
C ARG A 714 -8.20 -8.96 29.23
N LYS A 715 -9.25 -9.61 28.70
CA LYS A 715 -10.02 -10.61 29.46
C LYS A 715 -9.09 -11.75 29.91
N GLY A 716 -8.84 -11.87 31.22
CA GLY A 716 -7.98 -12.89 31.83
C GLY A 716 -6.52 -12.49 32.06
N LEU A 717 -6.11 -11.28 31.69
CA LEU A 717 -4.78 -10.72 31.95
C LEU A 717 -4.92 -9.32 32.57
N GLY A 718 -3.86 -8.85 33.24
CA GLY A 718 -3.87 -7.54 33.90
C GLY A 718 -3.87 -6.35 32.94
N LEU A 719 -3.69 -5.15 33.50
CA LEU A 719 -3.34 -3.95 32.76
C LEU A 719 -2.07 -4.20 31.93
N VAL A 720 -2.07 -3.81 30.66
CA VAL A 720 -0.90 -3.94 29.78
C VAL A 720 -0.01 -2.70 29.91
N ASP A 721 1.17 -2.89 30.50
CA ASP A 721 2.21 -1.85 30.66
C ASP A 721 2.47 -1.08 29.36
N GLY A 722 2.64 0.23 29.49
CA GLY A 722 3.05 1.14 28.41
C GLY A 722 4.19 0.55 27.55
N PRO A 723 3.98 0.34 26.24
CA PRO A 723 5.01 -0.11 25.32
C PRO A 723 5.78 1.09 24.74
N SER A 724 6.90 0.82 24.08
CA SER A 724 7.60 1.86 23.33
C SER A 724 6.83 2.20 22.06
N ILE A 725 6.55 3.49 21.82
CA ILE A 725 5.92 3.94 20.57
C ILE A 725 6.99 4.13 19.49
N ASN A 726 7.11 3.14 18.60
CA ASN A 726 8.11 3.13 17.52
C ASN A 726 7.79 4.12 16.39
N SER A 727 6.51 4.32 16.07
CA SER A 727 6.13 5.19 14.94
C SER A 727 4.72 5.79 15.11
N VAL A 728 4.52 6.96 14.52
CA VAL A 728 3.25 7.72 14.56
C VAL A 728 2.91 8.30 13.18
N SER A 729 1.62 8.34 12.84
CA SER A 729 1.10 8.96 11.63
C SER A 729 -0.25 9.64 11.90
N MET A 730 -0.62 10.60 11.07
CA MET A 730 -1.85 11.41 11.17
C MET A 730 -2.45 11.56 9.77
N ASP A 731 -3.77 11.65 9.69
CA ASP A 731 -4.44 12.03 8.43
C ASP A 731 -4.24 13.53 8.13
N PRO A 732 -4.51 14.00 6.89
CA PRO A 732 -4.30 15.39 6.50
C PRO A 732 -5.16 16.45 7.23
N GLU A 733 -6.23 16.05 7.92
CA GLU A 733 -7.15 16.96 8.62
C GLU A 733 -7.23 16.73 10.14
N LEU A 734 -6.35 15.88 10.67
CA LEU A 734 -6.24 15.51 12.09
C LEU A 734 -7.60 15.09 12.70
N GLN A 735 -8.30 14.21 11.98
CA GLN A 735 -9.45 13.44 12.45
C GLN A 735 -9.01 12.14 13.14
N TYR A 736 -7.90 11.56 12.68
CA TYR A 736 -7.34 10.29 13.18
C TYR A 736 -5.82 10.37 13.34
N LEU A 737 -5.35 9.93 14.50
CA LEU A 737 -3.94 9.70 14.78
C LEU A 737 -3.72 8.21 15.05
N VAL A 738 -2.67 7.64 14.48
CA VAL A 738 -2.31 6.23 14.65
C VAL A 738 -0.89 6.11 15.20
N ALA A 739 -0.72 5.32 16.24
CA ALA A 739 0.60 5.00 16.81
C ALA A 739 0.86 3.49 16.79
N LEU A 740 2.12 3.14 16.58
CA LEU A 740 2.63 1.78 16.50
C LEU A 740 3.59 1.49 17.65
N SER A 741 3.43 0.33 18.28
CA SER A 741 4.23 -0.06 19.44
C SER A 741 5.17 -1.24 19.18
N ASP A 742 6.16 -1.41 20.06
CA ASP A 742 7.04 -2.58 20.07
C ASP A 742 6.37 -3.88 20.56
N LYS A 743 5.24 -3.79 21.28
CA LYS A 743 4.44 -4.93 21.79
C LYS A 743 3.24 -5.31 20.91
N ASN A 744 3.35 -5.26 19.58
CA ASN A 744 2.31 -5.69 18.62
C ASN A 744 0.94 -4.97 18.75
N MET A 745 0.87 -3.77 19.32
CA MET A 745 -0.37 -2.99 19.40
C MET A 745 -0.31 -1.78 18.46
N VAL A 746 -1.31 -1.68 17.58
CA VAL A 746 -1.72 -0.45 16.89
C VAL A 746 -2.74 0.24 17.79
N VAL A 747 -2.59 1.54 18.00
CA VAL A 747 -3.60 2.34 18.70
C VAL A 747 -4.07 3.47 17.78
N VAL A 748 -5.37 3.69 17.73
CA VAL A 748 -6.04 4.74 16.96
C VAL A 748 -6.69 5.72 17.93
N TRP A 749 -6.36 7.00 17.82
CA TRP A 749 -7.06 8.09 18.48
C TRP A 749 -7.93 8.81 17.46
N GLY A 750 -9.19 9.05 17.83
CA GLY A 750 -10.12 9.88 17.06
C GLY A 750 -10.19 11.30 17.62
N ARG A 751 -10.50 12.26 16.76
CA ARG A 751 -10.84 13.63 17.15
C ARG A 751 -12.14 13.64 17.96
N GLY A 752 -12.09 14.20 19.17
CA GLY A 752 -13.28 14.41 19.98
C GLY A 752 -14.24 15.40 19.32
N GLN A 753 -15.55 15.11 19.38
CA GLN A 753 -16.57 16.12 19.09
C GLN A 753 -16.67 17.07 20.30
N SER A 754 -16.58 18.37 20.02
CA SER A 754 -16.59 19.48 21.00
C SER A 754 -17.98 20.11 21.13
#